data_AF-A0A2T0FJV7-F1
#
_entry.id   AF-A0A2T0FJV7-F1
#
_cell.length_a   1.000
_cell.length_b   1.000
_cell.length_c   1.000
_cell.angle_alpha   90.00
_cell.angle_beta   90.00
_cell.angle_gamma   90.00
#
_symmetry.space_group_name_H-M   'P 1'
#
loop_
_entity.id
_entity.type
_entity.pdbx_description
1 polymer ?
#
loop_
_entity_poly.entity_id
_entity_poly.type
_entity_poly.pdbx_seq_one_letter_code
_entity_poly.pdbx_strand_id
1 'polypeptide(L)'
;MPIYKDECVYTFDTPESQHGLDVCVQCGIAVSPDPSRDFSKAHFNGTGHGKFVNIKKVPRPRGPKAVKLAVSAEAEADLFETVTTAKDLGGGSTDSPEWQQEIDRVLAAESYAKRQEIQAWELDIKPCKHVAALDQDEGARLTSEQLSKCSNCDLTSNLWMCLQCGNLNCGRPQFGGGGGNGHALAHFEASQHPLSVKLGSITAEGSVDIYCYLCDEEVKDPSIASHLAHWGIDIAQQEKTEKSLAELQLEQNVKWDFAMSSDGKELEPVMGPGLTGLRNLGNTCYLNSVVQCLFALPMFQAAFPANTPDNTSSADPANDLLIQLRKMQDGLNSGHYAVKDFHSEDGYQRGFAPAMFKYLIGKNHPEFAGMGQQDAFEFLSYLVGEIQKFAAKSGTLDPTESLQFETENRLECTECHAVRYKLEGQENLSVAVPIEEAAPGEYRPVQLAELLDSFTSKQTLEYSCATCKVGKTAESTTKFKSFPEVFVLNARRFQIVDWVPRKADVPVIVDSSMSLDKYLSKGPQEDENVVVDEEAEFVPNQDALQQLVAMGFPESQATDALKNTGNSSAELAMEFMFNPPAEPSTGDIDDVSRLHLESMGFTTAQATAALQANTSIEAAVEWLFAGNGESITEIPVKVTKKSCGDPSIPANYQLRAIICHKGTSVHVGHYVAYVRHGDEWYLFNDEKVVKGAEIEEMQKFAYIYVFERLR
;
A
#
# COMPACT_ATOMS: atom_id res chain seq x y z
N MET A 1 3.14 -6.15 -26.74
CA MET A 1 1.79 -6.45 -26.23
C MET A 1 1.95 -7.28 -24.96
N PRO A 2 1.36 -6.90 -23.82
CA PRO A 2 1.41 -7.71 -22.61
C PRO A 2 0.68 -9.04 -22.83
N ILE A 3 1.23 -10.15 -22.33
CA ILE A 3 0.62 -11.47 -22.42
C ILE A 3 0.31 -11.96 -21.01
N TYR A 4 -0.98 -12.17 -20.71
CA TYR A 4 -1.48 -12.56 -19.39
C TYR A 4 -1.49 -14.09 -19.19
N LYS A 5 -0.43 -14.79 -19.57
CA LYS A 5 -0.42 -16.27 -19.61
C LYS A 5 -0.41 -16.99 -18.26
N ASP A 6 -0.33 -16.27 -17.14
CA ASP A 6 -0.21 -16.86 -15.80
C ASP A 6 -1.56 -16.95 -15.07
N GLU A 7 -2.50 -16.06 -15.38
CA GLU A 7 -3.75 -15.91 -14.62
C GLU A 7 -4.85 -15.28 -15.47
N CYS A 8 -6.09 -15.73 -15.29
CA CYS A 8 -7.29 -15.14 -15.88
C CYS A 8 -7.49 -13.69 -15.42
N VAL A 9 -7.91 -12.79 -16.31
CA VAL A 9 -8.15 -11.38 -15.91
C VAL A 9 -9.41 -11.18 -15.06
N TYR A 10 -10.36 -12.12 -15.09
CA TYR A 10 -11.67 -12.03 -14.40
C TYR A 10 -11.79 -12.92 -13.15
N THR A 11 -10.98 -13.99 -13.07
CA THR A 11 -10.96 -14.99 -11.98
C THR A 11 -9.51 -15.29 -11.61
N PHE A 12 -9.24 -16.11 -10.59
CA PHE A 12 -7.88 -16.57 -10.26
C PHE A 12 -7.53 -17.92 -10.91
N ASP A 13 -8.19 -18.25 -12.02
CA ASP A 13 -7.86 -19.46 -12.75
C ASP A 13 -6.49 -19.33 -13.41
N THR A 14 -5.67 -20.35 -13.26
CA THR A 14 -4.29 -20.41 -13.76
C THR A 14 -4.16 -21.57 -14.75
N PRO A 15 -3.03 -21.72 -15.46
CA PRO A 15 -2.78 -22.91 -16.28
C PRO A 15 -2.90 -24.23 -15.50
N GLU A 16 -2.74 -24.23 -14.18
CA GLU A 16 -2.88 -25.41 -13.34
C GLU A 16 -4.35 -25.71 -12.94
N SER A 17 -5.29 -24.81 -13.25
CA SER A 17 -6.72 -25.05 -13.04
C SER A 17 -7.23 -26.22 -13.90
N GLN A 18 -8.34 -26.83 -13.50
CA GLN A 18 -8.89 -28.04 -14.13
C GLN A 18 -9.06 -27.92 -15.66
N HIS A 19 -9.47 -26.74 -16.15
CA HIS A 19 -9.72 -26.47 -17.57
C HIS A 19 -8.56 -25.73 -18.27
N GLY A 20 -7.44 -25.48 -17.57
CA GLY A 20 -6.35 -24.65 -18.06
C GLY A 20 -6.78 -23.18 -18.22
N LEU A 21 -6.06 -22.45 -19.06
CA LEU A 21 -6.25 -21.02 -19.27
C LEU A 21 -6.23 -20.69 -20.77
N ASP A 22 -7.27 -20.02 -21.29
CA ASP A 22 -7.36 -19.63 -22.70
C ASP A 22 -6.72 -18.25 -22.91
N VAL A 23 -5.58 -18.20 -23.60
CA VAL A 23 -4.88 -16.96 -23.96
C VAL A 23 -5.25 -16.54 -25.37
N CYS A 24 -5.86 -15.36 -25.52
CA CYS A 24 -6.20 -14.81 -26.83
C CYS A 24 -4.92 -14.42 -27.58
N VAL A 25 -4.69 -15.00 -28.76
CA VAL A 25 -3.46 -14.71 -29.54
C VAL A 25 -3.48 -13.29 -30.13
N GLN A 26 -4.66 -12.69 -30.28
CA GLN A 26 -4.84 -11.38 -30.91
C GLN A 26 -4.59 -10.22 -29.96
N CYS A 27 -4.98 -10.33 -28.69
CA CYS A 27 -4.83 -9.27 -27.69
C CYS A 27 -3.98 -9.64 -26.46
N GLY A 28 -3.60 -10.91 -26.30
CA GLY A 28 -2.78 -11.38 -25.19
C GLY A 28 -3.52 -11.53 -23.85
N ILE A 29 -4.83 -11.23 -23.80
CA ILE A 29 -5.67 -11.40 -22.61
C ILE A 29 -5.93 -12.89 -22.38
N ALA A 30 -5.82 -13.32 -21.13
CA ALA A 30 -6.16 -14.67 -20.72
C ALA A 30 -7.48 -14.72 -19.96
N VAL A 31 -8.29 -15.72 -20.27
CA VAL A 31 -9.64 -15.90 -19.74
C VAL A 31 -9.88 -17.35 -19.36
N SER A 32 -10.72 -17.57 -18.35
CA SER A 32 -11.06 -18.91 -17.92
C SER A 32 -12.00 -19.60 -18.92
N PRO A 33 -11.68 -20.83 -19.36
CA PRO A 33 -12.55 -21.65 -20.20
C PRO A 33 -13.51 -22.53 -19.39
N ASP A 34 -13.66 -22.30 -18.08
CA ASP A 34 -14.54 -23.08 -17.22
C ASP A 34 -15.99 -23.07 -17.76
N PRO A 35 -16.62 -24.23 -18.00
CA PRO A 35 -17.98 -24.30 -18.52
C PRO A 35 -19.05 -23.60 -17.66
N SER A 36 -18.81 -23.47 -16.35
CA SER A 36 -19.72 -22.77 -15.42
C SER A 36 -19.70 -21.25 -15.62
N ARG A 37 -18.56 -20.69 -16.04
CA ARG A 37 -18.32 -19.26 -16.28
C ARG A 37 -17.38 -19.08 -17.47
N ASP A 38 -17.87 -19.40 -18.67
CA ASP A 38 -17.05 -19.42 -19.89
C ASP A 38 -16.74 -17.99 -20.39
N PHE A 39 -15.68 -17.41 -19.85
CA PHE A 39 -15.19 -16.09 -20.24
C PHE A 39 -14.54 -16.08 -21.63
N SER A 40 -14.23 -17.25 -22.20
CA SER A 40 -13.67 -17.37 -23.55
C SER A 40 -14.73 -16.99 -24.59
N LYS A 41 -15.96 -17.51 -24.42
CA LYS A 41 -17.11 -17.10 -25.25
C LYS A 41 -17.48 -15.63 -25.05
N ALA A 42 -17.45 -15.16 -23.80
CA ALA A 42 -17.73 -13.76 -23.48
C ALA A 42 -16.74 -12.82 -24.21
N HIS A 43 -15.44 -13.14 -24.14
CA HIS A 43 -14.40 -12.39 -24.82
C HIS A 43 -14.60 -12.39 -26.34
N PHE A 44 -14.90 -13.54 -26.94
CA PHE A 44 -15.20 -13.64 -28.37
C PHE A 44 -16.41 -12.79 -28.77
N ASN A 45 -17.51 -12.84 -28.00
CA ASN A 45 -18.71 -12.07 -28.29
C ASN A 45 -18.49 -10.56 -28.16
N GLY A 46 -17.68 -10.13 -27.19
CA GLY A 46 -17.40 -8.71 -26.95
C GLY A 46 -16.38 -8.09 -27.90
N THR A 47 -15.36 -8.84 -28.31
CA THR A 47 -14.22 -8.32 -29.10
C THR A 47 -14.16 -8.84 -30.54
N GLY A 48 -14.85 -9.94 -30.84
CA GLY A 48 -14.71 -10.68 -32.09
C GLY A 48 -13.43 -11.54 -32.17
N HIS A 49 -12.62 -11.60 -31.11
CA HIS A 49 -11.39 -12.40 -31.10
C HIS A 49 -11.69 -13.88 -30.87
N GLY A 50 -11.58 -14.69 -31.94
CA GLY A 50 -11.95 -16.11 -31.90
C GLY A 50 -10.78 -17.06 -31.64
N LYS A 51 -9.53 -16.58 -31.72
CA LYS A 51 -8.33 -17.42 -31.69
C LYS A 51 -7.69 -17.45 -30.29
N PHE A 52 -7.61 -18.64 -29.70
CA PHE A 52 -7.06 -18.87 -28.36
C PHE A 52 -6.03 -20.00 -28.36
N VAL A 53 -5.04 -19.88 -27.48
CA VAL A 53 -4.15 -20.96 -27.06
C VAL A 53 -4.50 -21.30 -25.62
N ASN A 54 -5.03 -22.50 -25.39
CA ASN A 54 -5.24 -23.02 -24.06
C ASN A 54 -3.92 -23.57 -23.51
N ILE A 55 -3.50 -23.08 -22.36
CA ILE A 55 -2.31 -23.54 -21.64
C ILE A 55 -2.79 -24.30 -20.41
N LYS A 56 -2.39 -25.57 -20.29
CA LYS A 56 -2.72 -26.41 -19.14
C LYS A 56 -1.47 -27.08 -18.57
N LYS A 57 -1.23 -26.90 -17.27
CA LYS A 57 -0.13 -27.54 -16.54
C LYS A 57 -0.67 -28.76 -15.78
N VAL A 58 -0.13 -29.93 -16.09
CA VAL A 58 -0.49 -31.20 -15.44
C VAL A 58 0.65 -31.60 -14.50
N PRO A 59 0.38 -31.83 -13.20
CA PRO A 59 1.42 -32.19 -12.25
C PRO A 59 2.04 -33.55 -12.59
N ARG A 60 3.38 -33.64 -12.55
CA ARG A 60 4.11 -34.89 -12.71
C ARG A 60 4.14 -35.66 -11.38
N PRO A 61 3.98 -37.00 -11.39
CA PRO A 61 4.10 -37.80 -10.18
C PRO A 61 5.55 -37.73 -9.65
N ARG A 62 5.72 -37.39 -8.36
CA ARG A 62 7.04 -37.40 -7.71
C ARG A 62 7.65 -38.81 -7.73
N GLY A 63 8.83 -38.94 -8.33
CA GLY A 63 9.66 -40.15 -8.18
C GLY A 63 10.31 -40.23 -6.79
N PRO A 64 10.87 -41.39 -6.38
CA PRO A 64 11.58 -41.51 -5.11
C PRO A 64 12.76 -40.53 -5.06
N LYS A 65 12.78 -39.63 -4.05
CA LYS A 65 13.81 -38.61 -3.85
C LYS A 65 15.20 -39.27 -3.78
N ALA A 66 16.03 -39.10 -4.80
CA ALA A 66 17.46 -39.31 -4.67
C ALA A 66 18.02 -38.14 -3.85
N VAL A 67 18.57 -38.44 -2.67
CA VAL A 67 19.18 -37.45 -1.78
C VAL A 67 20.40 -36.84 -2.49
N LYS A 68 20.18 -35.75 -3.24
CA LYS A 68 21.27 -34.88 -3.69
C LYS A 68 21.44 -33.80 -2.63
N LEU A 69 22.66 -33.68 -2.11
CA LEU A 69 23.11 -32.74 -1.07
C LEU A 69 23.10 -31.26 -1.49
N ALA A 70 22.55 -30.92 -2.66
CA ALA A 70 22.40 -29.56 -3.12
C ALA A 70 20.91 -29.25 -3.24
N VAL A 71 20.42 -28.31 -2.43
CA VAL A 71 19.09 -27.71 -2.59
C VAL A 71 19.19 -26.75 -3.78
N SER A 72 19.16 -27.28 -5.00
CA SER A 72 18.80 -26.49 -6.17
C SER A 72 17.28 -26.36 -6.18
N ALA A 73 16.75 -25.14 -6.37
CA ALA A 73 15.32 -24.95 -6.61
C ALA A 73 14.86 -25.88 -7.74
N GLU A 74 13.83 -26.68 -7.49
CA GLU A 74 13.28 -27.59 -8.52
C GLU A 74 12.75 -26.74 -9.68
N ALA A 75 13.17 -27.04 -10.91
CA ALA A 75 12.71 -26.28 -12.06
C ALA A 75 11.22 -26.60 -12.29
N GLU A 76 10.44 -25.63 -12.74
CA GLU A 76 9.00 -25.81 -12.99
C GLU A 76 8.70 -26.96 -13.96
N ALA A 77 9.59 -27.19 -14.93
CA ALA A 77 9.50 -28.31 -15.88
C ALA A 77 9.66 -29.70 -15.23
N ASP A 78 10.28 -29.77 -14.05
CA ASP A 78 10.40 -31.00 -13.26
C ASP A 78 9.10 -31.31 -12.52
N LEU A 79 8.31 -30.28 -12.20
CA LEU A 79 7.05 -30.39 -11.45
C LEU A 79 5.83 -30.59 -12.36
N PHE A 80 5.81 -29.95 -13.53
CA PHE A 80 4.66 -29.93 -14.41
C PHE A 80 4.98 -30.37 -15.85
N GLU A 81 3.99 -30.97 -16.50
CA GLU A 81 3.92 -31.13 -17.94
C GLU A 81 2.96 -30.07 -18.51
N THR A 82 3.48 -29.17 -19.35
CA THR A 82 2.67 -28.15 -20.02
C THR A 82 2.08 -28.72 -21.30
N VAL A 83 0.75 -28.81 -21.34
CA VAL A 83 -0.04 -29.21 -22.51
C VAL A 83 -0.67 -27.94 -23.10
N THR A 84 -0.45 -27.71 -24.40
CA THR A 84 -1.05 -26.59 -25.13
C THR A 84 -2.02 -27.08 -26.19
N THR A 85 -3.19 -26.46 -26.29
CA THR A 85 -4.16 -26.76 -27.35
C THR A 85 -4.64 -25.48 -28.04
N ALA A 86 -4.75 -25.52 -29.36
CA ALA A 86 -5.29 -24.41 -30.15
C ALA A 86 -6.82 -24.48 -30.21
N LYS A 87 -7.48 -23.33 -30.11
CA LYS A 87 -8.94 -23.21 -30.12
C LYS A 87 -9.37 -22.03 -30.98
N ASP A 88 -10.28 -22.29 -31.92
CA ASP A 88 -10.89 -21.26 -32.77
C ASP A 88 -12.41 -21.27 -32.59
N LEU A 89 -12.93 -20.26 -31.87
CA LEU A 89 -14.37 -20.07 -31.65
C LEU A 89 -15.10 -19.53 -32.90
N GLY A 90 -14.37 -19.05 -33.91
CA GLY A 90 -14.91 -18.65 -35.21
C GLY A 90 -15.10 -19.82 -36.19
N GLY A 91 -14.73 -21.05 -35.79
CA GLY A 91 -14.89 -22.25 -36.61
C GLY A 91 -13.78 -22.49 -37.65
N GLY A 92 -12.64 -21.81 -37.50
CA GLY A 92 -11.45 -22.06 -38.32
C GLY A 92 -10.76 -23.39 -38.00
N SER A 93 -9.94 -23.89 -38.93
CA SER A 93 -9.10 -25.08 -38.70
C SER A 93 -7.96 -24.76 -37.75
N THR A 94 -7.74 -25.64 -36.76
CA THR A 94 -6.64 -25.56 -35.79
C THR A 94 -5.42 -26.38 -36.17
N ASP A 95 -5.50 -27.18 -37.25
CA ASP A 95 -4.44 -28.11 -37.68
C ASP A 95 -3.47 -27.49 -38.71
N SER A 96 -3.09 -26.22 -38.51
CA SER A 96 -2.16 -25.51 -39.40
C SER A 96 -0.78 -25.29 -38.75
N PRO A 97 0.32 -25.27 -39.52
CA PRO A 97 1.65 -24.93 -39.00
C PRO A 97 1.74 -23.53 -38.39
N GLU A 98 0.83 -22.63 -38.78
CA GLU A 98 0.72 -21.27 -38.23
C GLU A 98 0.37 -21.32 -36.73
N TRP A 99 -0.48 -22.26 -36.30
CA TRP A 99 -0.83 -22.38 -34.89
C TRP A 99 0.36 -22.78 -34.01
N GLN A 100 1.28 -23.59 -34.52
CA GLN A 100 2.50 -23.92 -33.78
C GLN A 100 3.36 -22.68 -33.54
N GLN A 101 3.49 -21.79 -34.55
CA GLN A 101 4.22 -20.54 -34.40
C GLN A 101 3.55 -19.60 -33.38
N GLU A 102 2.22 -19.54 -33.37
CA GLU A 102 1.46 -18.74 -32.40
C GLU A 102 1.60 -19.29 -30.97
N ILE A 103 1.56 -20.61 -30.79
CA ILE A 103 1.81 -21.28 -29.49
C ILE A 103 3.22 -20.95 -29.01
N ASP A 104 4.23 -21.15 -29.85
CA ASP A 104 5.63 -20.89 -29.49
C ASP A 104 5.83 -19.41 -29.14
N ARG A 105 5.18 -18.49 -29.84
CA ARG A 105 5.20 -17.05 -29.52
C ARG A 105 4.61 -16.76 -28.15
N VAL A 106 3.44 -17.33 -27.82
CA VAL A 106 2.78 -17.12 -26.52
C VAL A 106 3.61 -17.71 -25.38
N LEU A 107 4.20 -18.89 -25.57
CA LEU A 107 5.04 -19.54 -24.56
C LEU A 107 6.37 -18.81 -24.35
N ALA A 108 7.00 -18.32 -25.42
CA ALA A 108 8.28 -17.60 -25.35
C ALA A 108 8.15 -16.17 -24.82
N ALA A 109 7.00 -15.53 -24.98
CA ALA A 109 6.79 -14.17 -24.50
C ALA A 109 6.87 -14.07 -22.98
N GLU A 110 7.47 -13.00 -22.47
CA GLU A 110 7.44 -12.70 -21.04
C GLU A 110 6.01 -12.42 -20.59
N SER A 111 5.63 -13.00 -19.45
CA SER A 111 4.31 -12.78 -18.91
C SER A 111 4.18 -11.40 -18.27
N TYR A 112 2.94 -10.88 -18.22
CA TYR A 112 2.65 -9.62 -17.57
C TYR A 112 3.07 -9.61 -16.10
N ALA A 113 2.79 -10.68 -15.34
CA ALA A 113 3.14 -10.77 -13.92
C ALA A 113 4.66 -10.70 -13.72
N LYS A 114 5.43 -11.48 -14.48
CA LYS A 114 6.91 -11.46 -14.41
C LYS A 114 7.48 -10.09 -14.77
N ARG A 115 6.93 -9.43 -15.80
CA ARG A 115 7.35 -8.09 -16.20
C ARG A 115 7.09 -7.05 -15.10
N GLN A 116 5.91 -7.11 -14.47
CA GLN A 116 5.55 -6.20 -13.38
C GLN A 116 6.38 -6.45 -12.12
N GLU A 117 6.68 -7.71 -11.82
CA GLU A 117 7.58 -8.07 -10.73
C GLU A 117 8.96 -7.46 -10.93
N ILE A 118 9.58 -7.70 -12.10
CA ILE A 118 10.87 -7.10 -12.45
C ILE A 118 10.82 -5.57 -12.35
N GLN A 119 9.79 -4.94 -12.91
CA GLN A 119 9.62 -3.49 -12.85
C GLN A 119 9.49 -2.95 -11.43
N ALA A 120 8.74 -3.62 -10.56
CA ALA A 120 8.54 -3.20 -9.17
C ALA A 120 9.85 -3.29 -8.37
N TRP A 121 10.61 -4.38 -8.54
CA TRP A 121 11.96 -4.49 -7.99
C TRP A 121 12.90 -3.42 -8.55
N GLU A 122 12.76 -3.08 -9.82
CA GLU A 122 13.58 -2.05 -10.44
C GLU A 122 13.30 -0.64 -9.91
N LEU A 123 12.05 -0.36 -9.54
CA LEU A 123 11.57 0.92 -9.01
C LEU A 123 11.99 1.18 -7.56
N ASP A 124 12.15 0.13 -6.75
CA ASP A 124 12.51 0.25 -5.34
C ASP A 124 13.94 0.75 -5.13
N ILE A 125 14.89 0.26 -5.93
CA ILE A 125 16.30 0.60 -5.73
C ILE A 125 16.66 1.76 -6.66
N LYS A 126 16.73 2.98 -6.12
CA LYS A 126 17.07 4.20 -6.88
C LYS A 126 18.55 4.57 -6.76
N PRO A 127 19.13 5.25 -7.76
CA PRO A 127 20.46 5.84 -7.60
C PRO A 127 20.41 7.00 -6.62
N CYS A 128 21.34 7.03 -5.66
CA CYS A 128 21.47 8.16 -4.74
C CYS A 128 22.47 9.20 -5.27
N LYS A 129 22.47 10.41 -4.67
CA LYS A 129 23.39 11.49 -5.06
C LYS A 129 24.87 11.10 -4.93
N HIS A 130 25.19 10.20 -4.01
CA HIS A 130 26.56 9.73 -3.78
C HIS A 130 27.07 8.82 -4.91
N VAL A 131 26.19 8.15 -5.64
CA VAL A 131 26.56 7.37 -6.83
C VAL A 131 26.99 8.32 -7.95
N ALA A 132 26.23 9.38 -8.19
CA ALA A 132 26.56 10.38 -9.20
C ALA A 132 27.83 11.18 -8.87
N ALA A 133 28.13 11.35 -7.58
CA ALA A 133 29.31 12.05 -7.07
C ALA A 133 30.45 11.10 -6.69
N LEU A 134 30.39 9.82 -7.07
CA LEU A 134 31.41 8.85 -6.74
C LEU A 134 32.71 9.21 -7.49
N ASP A 135 33.73 9.54 -6.72
CA ASP A 135 35.10 9.69 -7.21
C ASP A 135 35.90 8.47 -6.77
N GLN A 136 36.50 7.74 -7.71
CA GLN A 136 37.27 6.53 -7.40
C GLN A 136 38.75 6.91 -7.29
N ASP A 137 39.37 6.50 -6.17
CA ASP A 137 40.80 6.73 -5.93
C ASP A 137 41.65 6.10 -7.05
N GLU A 138 42.87 6.61 -7.25
CA GLU A 138 43.85 6.01 -8.17
C GLU A 138 44.26 4.61 -7.67
N GLY A 139 43.52 3.60 -8.13
CA GLY A 139 43.66 2.21 -7.73
C GLY A 139 44.25 1.34 -8.83
N ALA A 140 45.14 0.41 -8.47
CA ALA A 140 45.58 -0.65 -9.36
C ALA A 140 44.51 -1.76 -9.45
N ARG A 141 44.52 -2.53 -10.55
CA ARG A 141 43.68 -3.73 -10.70
C ARG A 141 43.83 -4.65 -9.48
N LEU A 142 42.71 -4.96 -8.82
CA LEU A 142 42.70 -5.84 -7.66
C LEU A 142 43.06 -7.25 -8.07
N THR A 143 43.88 -7.91 -7.26
CA THR A 143 44.26 -9.32 -7.47
C THR A 143 43.18 -10.25 -6.93
N SER A 144 43.09 -11.47 -7.47
CA SER A 144 42.12 -12.49 -7.01
C SER A 144 42.30 -12.84 -5.52
N GLU A 145 43.51 -12.69 -4.96
CA GLU A 145 43.75 -12.88 -3.52
C GLU A 145 43.09 -11.77 -2.67
N GLN A 146 43.11 -10.52 -3.14
CA GLN A 146 42.47 -9.39 -2.46
C GLN A 146 40.95 -9.47 -2.50
N LEU A 147 40.39 -10.19 -3.47
CA LEU A 147 38.93 -10.38 -3.63
C LEU A 147 38.39 -11.60 -2.87
N SER A 148 39.24 -12.36 -2.18
CA SER A 148 38.87 -13.66 -1.58
C SER A 148 38.56 -13.64 -0.08
N LYS A 149 39.00 -12.60 0.64
CA LYS A 149 38.86 -12.52 2.10
C LYS A 149 38.77 -11.07 2.58
N CYS A 150 38.15 -10.87 3.74
CA CYS A 150 38.10 -9.57 4.39
C CYS A 150 39.50 -9.07 4.76
N SER A 151 39.75 -7.77 4.59
CA SER A 151 41.02 -7.11 4.97
C SER A 151 41.29 -7.17 6.49
N ASN A 152 40.23 -7.26 7.31
CA ASN A 152 40.31 -7.12 8.75
C ASN A 152 39.98 -8.41 9.52
N CYS A 153 39.56 -9.49 8.85
CA CYS A 153 39.29 -10.79 9.48
C CYS A 153 39.35 -11.95 8.47
N ASP A 154 39.23 -13.18 8.95
CA ASP A 154 39.35 -14.39 8.12
C ASP A 154 38.05 -14.81 7.42
N LEU A 155 37.05 -13.93 7.35
CA LEU A 155 35.80 -14.22 6.64
C LEU A 155 36.01 -14.18 5.12
N THR A 156 35.50 -15.21 4.44
CA THR A 156 35.54 -15.37 2.98
C THR A 156 34.16 -15.23 2.33
N SER A 157 33.13 -14.93 3.13
CA SER A 157 31.74 -14.79 2.69
C SER A 157 31.14 -13.48 3.19
N ASN A 158 30.09 -12.98 2.53
CA ASN A 158 29.43 -11.70 2.82
C ASN A 158 30.42 -10.52 2.76
N LEU A 159 31.14 -10.44 1.64
CA LEU A 159 32.20 -9.45 1.41
C LEU A 159 31.68 -8.25 0.60
N TRP A 160 31.96 -7.07 1.13
CA TRP A 160 31.56 -5.76 0.63
C TRP A 160 32.79 -4.97 0.23
N MET A 161 32.91 -4.66 -1.05
CA MET A 161 34.00 -3.89 -1.62
C MET A 161 33.62 -2.42 -1.68
N CYS A 162 34.44 -1.55 -1.12
CA CYS A 162 34.24 -0.10 -1.26
C CYS A 162 34.46 0.33 -2.71
N LEU A 163 33.49 0.99 -3.33
CA LEU A 163 33.59 1.42 -4.73
C LEU A 163 34.61 2.55 -4.93
N GLN A 164 34.88 3.35 -3.90
CA GLN A 164 35.81 4.48 -3.95
C GLN A 164 37.27 4.07 -3.82
N CYS A 165 37.62 3.11 -2.94
CA CYS A 165 39.02 2.75 -2.67
C CYS A 165 39.37 1.27 -2.88
N GLY A 166 38.40 0.43 -3.25
CA GLY A 166 38.62 -1.00 -3.51
C GLY A 166 38.86 -1.85 -2.26
N ASN A 167 38.72 -1.29 -1.04
CA ASN A 167 38.93 -2.06 0.19
C ASN A 167 37.79 -3.07 0.41
N LEU A 168 38.14 -4.32 0.75
CA LEU A 168 37.19 -5.41 0.91
C LEU A 168 36.95 -5.77 2.38
N ASN A 169 35.71 -5.62 2.84
CA ASN A 169 35.34 -5.81 4.23
C ASN A 169 34.13 -6.73 4.40
N CYS A 170 34.05 -7.45 5.52
CA CYS A 170 32.85 -8.26 5.81
C CYS A 170 31.66 -7.38 6.22
N GLY A 171 30.45 -7.82 5.86
CA GLY A 171 29.19 -7.15 6.16
C GLY A 171 28.83 -7.12 7.65
N ARG A 172 27.68 -6.52 7.97
CA ARG A 172 27.14 -6.47 9.34
C ARG A 172 26.75 -7.87 9.83
N PRO A 173 26.75 -8.13 11.15
CA PRO A 173 26.23 -9.38 11.70
C PRO A 173 24.74 -9.52 11.39
N GLN A 174 24.35 -10.65 10.79
CA GLN A 174 22.96 -10.95 10.47
C GLN A 174 22.33 -11.85 11.55
N PHE A 175 21.08 -11.57 11.91
CA PHE A 175 20.32 -12.41 12.84
C PHE A 175 20.05 -13.77 12.19
N GLY A 176 20.60 -14.86 12.76
CA GLY A 176 20.46 -16.22 12.21
C GLY A 176 21.76 -16.94 11.82
N GLY A 177 22.93 -16.39 12.17
CA GLY A 177 24.19 -17.15 12.21
C GLY A 177 25.04 -17.17 10.94
N GLY A 178 24.69 -16.38 9.91
CA GLY A 178 25.52 -16.17 8.71
C GLY A 178 26.42 -14.93 8.85
N GLY A 179 27.73 -15.13 8.74
CA GLY A 179 28.78 -14.28 9.31
C GLY A 179 28.99 -12.90 8.69
N GLY A 180 29.20 -11.92 9.57
CA GLY A 180 29.69 -10.58 9.28
C GLY A 180 30.05 -9.89 10.60
N ASN A 181 31.19 -9.19 10.66
CA ASN A 181 31.66 -8.49 11.86
C ASN A 181 31.47 -6.96 11.79
N GLY A 182 30.80 -6.46 10.75
CA GLY A 182 30.56 -5.03 10.56
C GLY A 182 31.76 -4.21 10.09
N HIS A 183 32.84 -4.85 9.61
CA HIS A 183 34.04 -4.14 9.15
C HIS A 183 33.78 -3.17 7.99
N ALA A 184 32.78 -3.43 7.14
CA ALA A 184 32.42 -2.50 6.08
C ALA A 184 31.83 -1.18 6.62
N LEU A 185 31.04 -1.26 7.70
CA LEU A 185 30.55 -0.09 8.42
C LEU A 185 31.70 0.64 9.14
N ALA A 186 32.58 -0.10 9.82
CA ALA A 186 33.75 0.48 10.48
C ALA A 186 34.69 1.19 9.46
N HIS A 187 34.83 0.63 8.26
CA HIS A 187 35.56 1.27 7.16
C HIS A 187 34.89 2.57 6.72
N PHE A 188 33.57 2.59 6.58
CA PHE A 188 32.83 3.81 6.29
C PHE A 188 33.02 4.87 7.40
N GLU A 189 32.87 4.50 8.68
CA GLU A 189 33.06 5.44 9.79
C GLU A 189 34.46 6.07 9.79
N ALA A 190 35.49 5.29 9.44
CA ALA A 190 36.87 5.76 9.40
C ALA A 190 37.24 6.56 8.14
N SER A 191 36.74 6.16 6.97
CA SER A 191 37.15 6.73 5.67
C SER A 191 36.14 7.73 5.09
N GLN A 192 34.89 7.69 5.57
CA GLN A 192 33.74 8.38 5.00
C GLN A 192 33.42 7.98 3.55
N HIS A 193 33.87 6.80 3.10
CA HIS A 193 33.57 6.29 1.76
C HIS A 193 32.17 5.67 1.72
N PRO A 194 31.19 6.30 1.06
CA PRO A 194 29.79 6.00 1.30
C PRO A 194 29.29 4.73 0.61
N LEU A 195 29.92 4.30 -0.47
CA LEU A 195 29.39 3.26 -1.35
C LEU A 195 30.20 1.97 -1.27
N SER A 196 29.49 0.86 -1.06
CA SER A 196 30.08 -0.49 -1.10
C SER A 196 29.21 -1.45 -1.89
N VAL A 197 29.86 -2.33 -2.65
CA VAL A 197 29.23 -3.33 -3.52
C VAL A 197 29.48 -4.73 -2.97
N LYS A 198 28.47 -5.59 -2.97
CA LYS A 198 28.62 -6.98 -2.53
C LYS A 198 29.14 -7.85 -3.67
N LEU A 199 30.33 -8.44 -3.51
CA LEU A 199 30.97 -9.19 -4.60
C LEU A 199 30.21 -10.47 -4.98
N GLY A 200 29.61 -11.15 -4.00
CA GLY A 200 28.93 -12.42 -4.23
C GLY A 200 27.59 -12.33 -4.98
N SER A 201 27.02 -11.12 -5.12
CA SER A 201 25.73 -10.91 -5.81
C SER A 201 25.85 -10.38 -7.24
N ILE A 202 27.06 -10.23 -7.79
CA ILE A 202 27.28 -9.78 -9.17
C ILE A 202 26.78 -10.85 -10.15
N THR A 203 25.91 -10.46 -11.08
CA THR A 203 25.46 -11.31 -12.19
C THR A 203 26.02 -10.83 -13.53
N ALA A 204 26.14 -11.73 -14.51
CA ALA A 204 26.56 -11.40 -15.87
C ALA A 204 25.64 -10.39 -16.60
N GLU A 205 24.40 -10.22 -16.12
CA GLU A 205 23.43 -9.26 -16.63
C GLU A 205 23.60 -7.86 -16.02
N GLY A 206 24.55 -7.67 -15.09
CA GLY A 206 24.85 -6.40 -14.44
C GLY A 206 24.00 -6.11 -13.20
N SER A 207 23.28 -7.09 -12.66
CA SER A 207 22.61 -6.99 -11.37
C SER A 207 23.63 -7.17 -10.25
N VAL A 208 23.65 -6.25 -9.30
CA VAL A 208 24.54 -6.30 -8.13
C VAL A 208 23.96 -5.48 -6.97
N ASP A 209 24.18 -5.94 -5.74
CA ASP A 209 23.76 -5.22 -4.54
C ASP A 209 24.79 -4.15 -4.17
N ILE A 210 24.35 -2.89 -4.11
CA ILE A 210 25.17 -1.74 -3.69
C ILE A 210 24.48 -1.10 -2.50
N TYR A 211 25.26 -0.80 -1.47
CA TYR A 211 24.78 -0.17 -0.25
C TYR A 211 25.45 1.20 -0.07
N CYS A 212 24.65 2.21 0.26
CA CYS A 212 25.13 3.53 0.58
C CYS A 212 25.02 3.79 2.09
N TYR A 213 26.15 3.82 2.79
CA TYR A 213 26.20 4.04 4.24
C TYR A 213 25.81 5.47 4.67
N LEU A 214 25.85 6.46 3.77
CA LEU A 214 25.34 7.81 4.06
C LEU A 214 23.81 7.90 3.96
N CYS A 215 23.22 7.16 3.03
CA CYS A 215 21.76 7.08 2.90
C CYS A 215 21.16 6.01 3.84
N ASP A 216 21.99 5.10 4.35
CA ASP A 216 21.62 3.88 5.08
C ASP A 216 20.65 2.96 4.29
N GLU A 217 20.72 3.03 2.95
CA GLU A 217 19.81 2.36 2.02
C GLU A 217 20.58 1.64 0.89
N GLU A 218 19.92 0.67 0.26
CA GLU A 218 20.39 0.05 -0.98
C GLU A 218 20.18 1.00 -2.16
N VAL A 219 21.18 1.09 -3.04
CA VAL A 219 21.18 2.05 -4.15
C VAL A 219 21.54 1.38 -5.46
N LYS A 220 21.09 1.95 -6.58
CA LYS A 220 21.51 1.51 -7.91
C LYS A 220 22.62 2.38 -8.45
N ASP A 221 23.49 1.77 -9.23
CA ASP A 221 24.53 2.47 -9.96
C ASP A 221 24.41 2.21 -11.46
N PRO A 222 23.92 3.21 -12.23
CA PRO A 222 23.82 3.11 -13.69
C PRO A 222 25.17 2.91 -14.38
N SER A 223 26.27 3.22 -13.71
CA SER A 223 27.64 3.16 -14.23
C SER A 223 28.49 2.10 -13.51
N ILE A 224 27.83 1.09 -12.93
CA ILE A 224 28.52 0.04 -12.16
C ILE A 224 29.53 -0.75 -12.98
N ALA A 225 29.27 -0.95 -14.28
CA ALA A 225 30.20 -1.61 -15.18
C ALA A 225 31.52 -0.85 -15.31
N SER A 226 31.48 0.48 -15.43
CA SER A 226 32.70 1.31 -15.43
C SER A 226 33.38 1.32 -14.06
N HIS A 227 32.62 1.41 -12.97
CA HIS A 227 33.19 1.47 -11.63
C HIS A 227 33.86 0.15 -11.21
N LEU A 228 33.31 -0.99 -11.61
CA LEU A 228 33.94 -2.30 -11.41
C LEU A 228 35.13 -2.52 -12.35
N ALA A 229 35.04 -2.05 -13.60
CA ALA A 229 36.14 -2.12 -14.57
C ALA A 229 37.37 -1.32 -14.11
N HIS A 230 37.18 -0.20 -13.41
CA HIS A 230 38.28 0.58 -12.78
C HIS A 230 39.14 -0.31 -11.86
N TRP A 231 38.50 -1.17 -11.08
CA TRP A 231 39.17 -2.13 -10.18
C TRP A 231 39.59 -3.44 -10.88
N GLY A 232 39.32 -3.59 -12.18
CA GLY A 232 39.68 -4.77 -12.97
C GLY A 232 38.68 -5.93 -12.88
N ILE A 233 37.44 -5.68 -12.44
CA ILE A 233 36.38 -6.68 -12.34
C ILE A 233 35.49 -6.59 -13.59
N ASP A 234 35.50 -7.65 -14.40
CA ASP A 234 34.63 -7.79 -15.57
C ASP A 234 33.34 -8.52 -15.20
N ILE A 235 32.21 -7.84 -15.33
CA ILE A 235 30.87 -8.36 -14.98
C ILE A 235 30.52 -9.59 -15.81
N ALA A 236 30.94 -9.65 -17.09
CA ALA A 236 30.54 -10.73 -17.99
C ALA A 236 31.12 -12.11 -17.61
N GLN A 237 32.11 -12.15 -16.72
CA GLN A 237 32.79 -13.37 -16.28
C GLN A 237 32.36 -13.80 -14.86
N GLN A 238 31.47 -13.05 -14.21
CA GLN A 238 31.03 -13.34 -12.84
C GLN A 238 29.75 -14.18 -12.85
N GLU A 239 29.76 -15.24 -12.04
CA GLU A 239 28.57 -16.02 -11.70
C GLU A 239 28.20 -15.75 -10.25
N LYS A 240 26.90 -15.64 -9.97
CA LYS A 240 26.38 -15.37 -8.63
C LYS A 240 26.78 -16.50 -7.68
N THR A 241 27.55 -16.18 -6.64
CA THR A 241 28.09 -17.16 -5.67
C THR A 241 27.46 -17.05 -4.29
N GLU A 242 26.86 -15.90 -3.96
CA GLU A 242 26.18 -15.67 -2.68
C GLU A 242 24.76 -15.17 -2.91
N LYS A 243 23.91 -15.44 -1.91
CA LYS A 243 22.54 -14.95 -1.92
C LYS A 243 22.52 -13.42 -1.84
N SER A 244 21.72 -12.77 -2.69
CA SER A 244 21.50 -11.32 -2.60
C SER A 244 20.80 -10.95 -1.30
N LEU A 245 20.82 -9.67 -0.92
CA LEU A 245 20.07 -9.23 0.25
C LEU A 245 18.56 -9.53 0.13
N ALA A 246 17.99 -9.39 -1.07
CA ALA A 246 16.63 -9.80 -1.38
C ALA A 246 16.36 -11.30 -1.14
N GLU A 247 17.32 -12.18 -1.49
CA GLU A 247 17.20 -13.62 -1.22
C GLU A 247 17.31 -13.95 0.27
N LEU A 248 18.09 -13.17 1.03
CA LEU A 248 18.16 -13.30 2.49
C LEU A 248 16.88 -12.80 3.16
N GLN A 249 16.26 -11.74 2.65
CA GLN A 249 14.94 -11.29 3.08
C GLN A 249 13.86 -12.35 2.76
N LEU A 250 13.90 -12.94 1.56
CA LEU A 250 13.06 -14.09 1.21
C LEU A 250 13.26 -15.26 2.17
N GLU A 251 14.50 -15.61 2.52
CA GLU A 251 14.77 -16.65 3.52
C GLU A 251 14.26 -16.29 4.93
N GLN A 252 14.33 -15.01 5.33
CA GLN A 252 13.73 -14.55 6.58
C GLN A 252 12.22 -14.68 6.54
N ASN A 253 11.56 -14.24 5.46
CA ASN A 253 10.13 -14.39 5.26
C ASN A 253 9.73 -15.88 5.29
N VAL A 254 10.50 -16.74 4.65
CA VAL A 254 10.32 -18.20 4.69
C VAL A 254 10.48 -18.73 6.12
N LYS A 255 11.47 -18.25 6.90
CA LYS A 255 11.60 -18.62 8.33
C LYS A 255 10.41 -18.18 9.17
N TRP A 256 9.84 -17.00 8.93
CA TRP A 256 8.62 -16.54 9.59
C TRP A 256 7.39 -17.39 9.19
N ASP A 257 7.34 -17.81 7.94
CA ASP A 257 6.32 -18.71 7.40
C ASP A 257 6.40 -20.14 8.01
N PHE A 258 7.60 -20.56 8.45
CA PHE A 258 7.82 -21.80 9.21
C PHE A 258 7.49 -21.69 10.71
N ALA A 259 7.33 -20.48 11.27
CA ALA A 259 7.01 -20.27 12.69
C ALA A 259 5.51 -20.43 13.01
N MET A 260 4.76 -21.16 12.19
CA MET A 260 3.38 -21.58 12.45
C MET A 260 3.35 -22.82 13.35
N SER A 261 4.00 -22.74 14.51
CA SER A 261 4.02 -23.79 15.52
C SER A 261 3.72 -23.18 16.88
N SER A 262 2.55 -23.46 17.43
CA SER A 262 2.28 -23.26 18.86
C SER A 262 2.65 -24.54 19.61
N ASP A 263 3.56 -24.44 20.59
CA ASP A 263 3.96 -25.54 21.48
C ASP A 263 4.33 -26.88 20.79
N GLY A 264 4.89 -26.82 19.58
CA GLY A 264 5.30 -28.00 18.82
C GLY A 264 4.15 -28.86 18.26
N LYS A 265 2.93 -28.31 18.16
CA LYS A 265 1.81 -28.91 17.43
C LYS A 265 1.56 -28.17 16.12
N GLU A 266 1.50 -28.92 15.02
CA GLU A 266 1.06 -28.40 13.72
C GLU A 266 -0.43 -28.07 13.78
N LEU A 267 -0.79 -26.84 13.40
CA LEU A 267 -2.18 -26.38 13.37
C LEU A 267 -2.90 -26.98 12.16
N GLU A 268 -4.12 -27.45 12.37
CA GLU A 268 -4.92 -28.10 11.32
C GLU A 268 -5.25 -27.11 10.19
N PRO A 269 -4.82 -27.38 8.94
CA PRO A 269 -5.19 -26.59 7.78
C PRO A 269 -6.69 -26.65 7.54
N VAL A 270 -7.30 -25.50 7.22
CA VAL A 270 -8.72 -25.40 6.88
C VAL A 270 -8.91 -24.97 5.44
N MET A 271 -10.03 -25.38 4.86
CA MET A 271 -10.41 -25.11 3.47
C MET A 271 -11.92 -24.88 3.40
N GLY A 272 -12.35 -23.98 2.52
CA GLY A 272 -13.77 -23.74 2.27
C GLY A 272 -14.07 -22.30 1.83
N PRO A 273 -15.36 -21.99 1.59
CA PRO A 273 -15.81 -20.64 1.28
C PRO A 273 -15.43 -19.65 2.38
N GLY A 274 -14.81 -18.54 2.02
CA GLY A 274 -14.34 -17.52 2.97
C GLY A 274 -13.07 -17.91 3.73
N LEU A 275 -12.49 -19.08 3.44
CA LEU A 275 -11.28 -19.61 4.09
C LEU A 275 -10.14 -19.76 3.08
N THR A 276 -10.08 -18.92 2.05
CA THR A 276 -9.03 -18.96 1.03
C THR A 276 -7.80 -18.15 1.48
N GLY A 277 -6.60 -18.73 1.37
CA GLY A 277 -5.33 -18.08 1.65
C GLY A 277 -4.81 -17.25 0.45
N LEU A 278 -3.98 -16.25 0.74
CA LEU A 278 -3.39 -15.35 -0.25
C LEU A 278 -1.88 -15.57 -0.33
N ARG A 279 -1.38 -16.00 -1.49
CA ARG A 279 0.05 -16.24 -1.67
C ARG A 279 0.87 -14.95 -1.55
N ASN A 280 1.95 -15.01 -0.80
CA ASN A 280 2.89 -13.89 -0.67
C ASN A 280 3.64 -13.66 -2.00
N LEU A 281 3.68 -12.40 -2.46
CA LEU A 281 4.36 -11.98 -3.70
C LEU A 281 5.74 -11.35 -3.44
N GLY A 282 6.25 -11.48 -2.22
CA GLY A 282 7.41 -10.75 -1.72
C GLY A 282 6.94 -9.55 -0.90
N ASN A 283 7.00 -9.68 0.44
CA ASN A 283 6.62 -8.64 1.41
C ASN A 283 5.16 -8.16 1.33
N THR A 284 4.23 -8.92 0.73
CA THR A 284 2.82 -8.49 0.59
C THR A 284 1.91 -8.91 1.74
N CYS A 285 2.45 -9.34 2.88
CA CYS A 285 1.67 -9.81 4.03
C CYS A 285 0.79 -8.70 4.64
N TYR A 286 1.20 -7.43 4.55
CA TYR A 286 0.39 -6.27 4.94
C TYR A 286 -0.89 -6.18 4.09
N LEU A 287 -0.76 -6.32 2.76
CA LEU A 287 -1.87 -6.32 1.81
C LEU A 287 -2.78 -7.50 2.06
N ASN A 288 -2.20 -8.70 2.20
CA ASN A 288 -2.95 -9.92 2.42
C ASN A 288 -3.81 -9.81 3.68
N SER A 289 -3.21 -9.36 4.79
CA SER A 289 -3.92 -9.22 6.08
C SER A 289 -5.07 -8.21 6.01
N VAL A 290 -4.86 -7.05 5.40
CA VAL A 290 -5.88 -6.00 5.24
C VAL A 290 -7.05 -6.50 4.38
N VAL A 291 -6.74 -7.10 3.24
CA VAL A 291 -7.74 -7.63 2.30
C VAL A 291 -8.56 -8.74 2.95
N GLN A 292 -7.94 -9.67 3.68
CA GLN A 292 -8.66 -10.73 4.40
C GLN A 292 -9.67 -10.15 5.40
N CYS A 293 -9.29 -9.09 6.14
CA CYS A 293 -10.19 -8.44 7.08
C CYS A 293 -11.36 -7.71 6.39
N LEU A 294 -11.10 -6.93 5.33
CA LEU A 294 -12.14 -6.15 4.65
C LEU A 294 -13.16 -7.02 3.91
N PHE A 295 -12.71 -8.00 3.13
CA PHE A 295 -13.60 -8.85 2.33
C PHE A 295 -14.31 -9.94 3.16
N ALA A 296 -13.98 -10.07 4.45
CA ALA A 296 -14.77 -10.84 5.40
C ALA A 296 -16.02 -10.10 5.92
N LEU A 297 -16.14 -8.80 5.65
CA LEU A 297 -17.26 -7.97 6.05
C LEU A 297 -18.43 -8.08 5.04
N PRO A 298 -19.67 -8.31 5.49
CA PRO A 298 -20.81 -8.53 4.58
C PRO A 298 -21.05 -7.41 3.56
N MET A 299 -20.80 -6.15 3.91
CA MET A 299 -21.01 -5.03 2.98
C MET A 299 -20.00 -5.02 1.82
N PHE A 300 -18.74 -5.42 2.07
CA PHE A 300 -17.75 -5.58 1.00
C PHE A 300 -18.14 -6.74 0.08
N GLN A 301 -18.66 -7.83 0.65
CA GLN A 301 -19.15 -8.96 -0.12
C GLN A 301 -20.33 -8.60 -1.02
N ALA A 302 -21.26 -7.78 -0.50
CA ALA A 302 -22.43 -7.33 -1.23
C ALA A 302 -22.10 -6.30 -2.33
N ALA A 303 -21.11 -5.45 -2.10
CA ALA A 303 -20.69 -4.42 -3.06
C ALA A 303 -20.01 -5.00 -4.32
N PHE A 304 -19.34 -6.14 -4.19
CA PHE A 304 -18.52 -6.72 -5.25
C PHE A 304 -18.96 -8.14 -5.64
N PRO A 305 -20.14 -8.31 -6.28
CA PRO A 305 -20.56 -9.62 -6.76
C PRO A 305 -19.56 -10.18 -7.78
N ALA A 306 -19.41 -11.50 -7.82
CA ALA A 306 -18.47 -12.17 -8.71
C ALA A 306 -18.62 -11.74 -10.19
N ASN A 307 -17.51 -11.71 -10.92
CA ASN A 307 -17.52 -11.48 -12.35
C ASN A 307 -18.29 -12.59 -13.07
N THR A 308 -19.09 -12.21 -14.06
CA THR A 308 -19.86 -13.11 -14.93
C THR A 308 -19.65 -12.73 -16.38
N PRO A 309 -19.78 -13.65 -17.34
CA PRO A 309 -19.72 -13.34 -18.78
C PRO A 309 -20.56 -12.13 -19.23
N ASP A 310 -21.65 -11.81 -18.51
CA ASP A 310 -22.57 -10.72 -18.85
C ASP A 310 -22.11 -9.35 -18.31
N ASN A 311 -21.14 -9.30 -17.39
CA ASN A 311 -20.71 -8.07 -16.70
C ASN A 311 -19.25 -7.68 -16.97
N THR A 312 -18.64 -8.22 -18.03
CA THR A 312 -17.22 -8.08 -18.39
C THR A 312 -16.97 -7.27 -19.66
N SER A 313 -17.58 -6.09 -19.78
CA SER A 313 -17.52 -5.25 -20.99
C SER A 313 -16.30 -4.32 -21.08
N SER A 314 -15.29 -4.51 -20.23
CA SER A 314 -14.12 -3.61 -20.15
C SER A 314 -13.13 -3.88 -21.28
N ALA A 315 -12.59 -2.81 -21.87
CA ALA A 315 -11.56 -2.89 -22.91
C ALA A 315 -10.20 -3.32 -22.33
N ASP A 316 -9.95 -3.00 -21.05
CA ASP A 316 -8.75 -3.41 -20.31
C ASP A 316 -9.12 -3.93 -18.91
N PRO A 317 -9.57 -5.19 -18.81
CA PRO A 317 -10.03 -5.78 -17.55
C PRO A 317 -8.96 -5.85 -16.46
N ALA A 318 -7.68 -5.90 -16.84
CA ALA A 318 -6.58 -5.98 -15.88
C ALA A 318 -6.35 -4.65 -15.15
N ASN A 319 -6.67 -3.52 -15.79
CA ASN A 319 -6.57 -2.18 -15.20
C ASN A 319 -7.92 -1.61 -14.72
N ASP A 320 -8.96 -2.44 -14.68
CA ASP A 320 -10.30 -2.05 -14.21
C ASP A 320 -10.47 -2.44 -12.74
N LEU A 321 -10.55 -1.43 -11.86
CA LEU A 321 -10.62 -1.64 -10.42
C LEU A 321 -11.86 -2.44 -10.00
N LEU A 322 -13.01 -2.24 -10.65
CA LEU A 322 -14.22 -2.98 -10.30
C LEU A 322 -14.06 -4.47 -10.61
N ILE A 323 -13.49 -4.78 -11.78
CA ILE A 323 -13.24 -6.17 -12.18
C ILE A 323 -12.27 -6.83 -11.21
N GLN A 324 -11.18 -6.14 -10.84
CA GLN A 324 -10.20 -6.69 -9.90
C GLN A 324 -10.78 -6.82 -8.47
N LEU A 325 -11.60 -5.88 -7.98
CA LEU A 325 -12.28 -6.00 -6.69
C LEU A 325 -13.28 -7.15 -6.65
N ARG A 326 -14.07 -7.35 -7.72
CA ARG A 326 -14.98 -8.49 -7.86
C ARG A 326 -14.23 -9.82 -7.95
N LYS A 327 -13.09 -9.82 -8.65
CA LYS A 327 -12.19 -10.96 -8.73
C LYS A 327 -11.63 -11.32 -7.35
N MET A 328 -11.15 -10.34 -6.59
CA MET A 328 -10.71 -10.53 -5.18
C MET A 328 -11.83 -11.13 -4.32
N GLN A 329 -13.03 -10.56 -4.40
CA GLN A 329 -14.18 -11.04 -3.63
C GLN A 329 -14.57 -12.48 -3.97
N ASP A 330 -14.63 -12.84 -5.26
CA ASP A 330 -14.87 -14.23 -5.69
C ASP A 330 -13.73 -15.16 -5.23
N GLY A 331 -12.47 -14.74 -5.36
CA GLY A 331 -11.31 -15.52 -4.94
C GLY A 331 -11.34 -15.91 -3.47
N LEU A 332 -11.62 -14.93 -2.60
CA LEU A 332 -11.63 -15.10 -1.15
C LEU A 332 -12.83 -15.90 -0.66
N ASN A 333 -14.03 -15.60 -1.18
CA ASN A 333 -15.27 -16.07 -0.59
C ASN A 333 -15.94 -17.25 -1.32
N SER A 334 -15.57 -17.57 -2.57
CA SER A 334 -16.18 -18.70 -3.30
C SER A 334 -15.77 -20.08 -2.79
N GLY A 335 -14.55 -20.20 -2.26
CA GLY A 335 -13.91 -21.48 -1.92
C GLY A 335 -13.30 -22.23 -3.10
N HIS A 336 -13.37 -21.70 -4.34
CA HIS A 336 -12.80 -22.36 -5.53
C HIS A 336 -11.27 -22.52 -5.47
N TYR A 337 -10.59 -21.62 -4.75
CA TYR A 337 -9.12 -21.59 -4.65
C TYR A 337 -8.60 -22.09 -3.31
N ALA A 338 -9.49 -22.47 -2.39
CA ALA A 338 -9.14 -23.14 -1.14
C ALA A 338 -8.91 -24.65 -1.37
N VAL A 339 -8.03 -24.97 -2.32
CA VAL A 339 -7.72 -26.34 -2.75
C VAL A 339 -6.32 -26.69 -2.26
N LYS A 340 -6.17 -27.93 -1.77
CA LYS A 340 -4.89 -28.47 -1.32
C LYS A 340 -3.81 -28.32 -2.40
N ASP A 341 -2.62 -27.88 -1.99
CA ASP A 341 -1.48 -27.88 -2.90
C ASP A 341 -1.02 -29.32 -3.16
N PHE A 342 -0.95 -29.72 -4.44
CA PHE A 342 -0.53 -31.06 -4.86
C PHE A 342 0.94 -31.34 -4.55
N HIS A 343 1.79 -30.31 -4.51
CA HIS A 343 3.22 -30.44 -4.30
C HIS A 343 3.63 -30.21 -2.84
N SER A 344 2.72 -29.71 -2.02
CA SER A 344 2.99 -29.49 -0.60
C SER A 344 2.67 -30.73 0.24
N GLU A 345 3.64 -31.18 1.02
CA GLU A 345 3.51 -32.33 1.94
C GLU A 345 2.83 -31.93 3.26
N ASP A 346 2.77 -30.63 3.57
CA ASP A 346 2.22 -30.05 4.81
C ASP A 346 0.68 -29.96 4.84
N GLY A 347 0.05 -30.14 3.68
CA GLY A 347 -1.41 -30.17 3.54
C GLY A 347 -2.12 -28.82 3.54
N TYR A 348 -1.38 -27.71 3.45
CA TYR A 348 -1.98 -26.40 3.26
C TYR A 348 -2.60 -26.25 1.87
N GLN A 349 -3.47 -25.25 1.77
CA GLN A 349 -4.07 -24.86 0.51
C GLN A 349 -3.06 -24.11 -0.35
N ARG A 350 -3.26 -24.18 -1.67
CA ARG A 350 -2.50 -23.43 -2.65
C ARG A 350 -2.78 -21.92 -2.59
N GLY A 351 -4.02 -21.56 -2.26
CA GLY A 351 -4.53 -20.20 -2.33
C GLY A 351 -4.46 -19.62 -3.75
N PHE A 352 -4.45 -18.29 -3.83
CA PHE A 352 -4.17 -17.56 -5.07
C PHE A 352 -3.27 -16.36 -4.81
N ALA A 353 -2.64 -15.83 -5.87
CA ALA A 353 -1.71 -14.71 -5.79
C ALA A 353 -2.38 -13.42 -6.32
N PRO A 354 -2.61 -12.38 -5.50
CA PRO A 354 -3.35 -11.18 -5.92
C PRO A 354 -2.48 -10.19 -6.73
N ALA A 355 -1.72 -10.69 -7.71
CA ALA A 355 -0.69 -9.91 -8.41
C ALA A 355 -1.28 -8.74 -9.20
N MET A 356 -2.29 -8.99 -10.06
CA MET A 356 -2.94 -7.93 -10.83
C MET A 356 -3.55 -6.85 -9.93
N PHE A 357 -4.18 -7.26 -8.83
CA PHE A 357 -4.76 -6.34 -7.85
C PHE A 357 -3.68 -5.48 -7.17
N LYS A 358 -2.58 -6.11 -6.72
CA LYS A 358 -1.44 -5.41 -6.11
C LYS A 358 -0.85 -4.36 -7.05
N TYR A 359 -0.64 -4.70 -8.32
CA TYR A 359 -0.09 -3.75 -9.28
C TYR A 359 -1.07 -2.63 -9.61
N LEU A 360 -2.36 -2.94 -9.76
CA LEU A 360 -3.37 -1.93 -10.07
C LEU A 360 -3.51 -0.90 -8.94
N ILE A 361 -3.64 -1.38 -7.69
CA ILE A 361 -3.81 -0.49 -6.54
C ILE A 361 -2.51 0.27 -6.24
N GLY A 362 -1.34 -0.35 -6.43
CA GLY A 362 -0.05 0.29 -6.13
C GLY A 362 0.47 1.24 -7.20
N LYS A 363 -0.03 1.19 -8.44
CA LYS A 363 0.56 1.85 -9.63
C LYS A 363 0.88 3.34 -9.44
N ASN A 364 0.04 4.06 -8.71
CA ASN A 364 0.16 5.51 -8.53
C ASN A 364 0.68 5.91 -7.13
N HIS A 365 1.14 4.94 -6.33
CA HIS A 365 1.67 5.19 -4.99
C HIS A 365 3.16 4.85 -4.91
N PRO A 366 4.03 5.78 -4.47
CA PRO A 366 5.48 5.55 -4.46
C PRO A 366 5.89 4.35 -3.60
N GLU A 367 5.18 4.09 -2.50
CA GLU A 367 5.51 2.99 -1.58
C GLU A 367 4.83 1.67 -1.95
N PHE A 368 3.57 1.70 -2.44
CA PHE A 368 2.82 0.46 -2.75
C PHE A 368 3.07 -0.07 -4.16
N ALA A 369 3.69 0.73 -5.04
CA ALA A 369 4.19 0.25 -6.33
C ALA A 369 5.32 -0.78 -6.13
N GLY A 370 6.17 -0.54 -5.13
CA GLY A 370 7.33 -1.34 -4.75
C GLY A 370 7.03 -2.73 -4.19
N MET A 371 8.07 -3.53 -3.98
CA MET A 371 8.06 -4.83 -3.29
C MET A 371 8.68 -4.75 -1.88
N GLY A 372 8.92 -3.54 -1.36
CA GLY A 372 9.31 -3.31 0.04
C GLY A 372 8.23 -3.72 1.05
N GLN A 373 8.64 -3.87 2.32
CA GLN A 373 7.70 -4.04 3.44
C GLN A 373 7.00 -2.71 3.73
N GLN A 374 5.70 -2.76 4.01
CA GLN A 374 4.87 -1.57 4.23
C GLN A 374 3.96 -1.72 5.45
N ASP A 375 3.49 -0.59 6.00
CA ASP A 375 2.56 -0.58 7.13
C ASP A 375 1.13 -0.98 6.72
N ALA A 376 0.53 -1.92 7.46
CA ALA A 376 -0.81 -2.42 7.16
C ALA A 376 -1.91 -1.37 7.38
N PHE A 377 -1.75 -0.42 8.32
CA PHE A 377 -2.78 0.58 8.61
C PHE A 377 -2.77 1.71 7.58
N GLU A 378 -1.58 2.08 7.10
CA GLU A 378 -1.42 2.99 5.98
C GLU A 378 -2.03 2.39 4.71
N PHE A 379 -1.73 1.13 4.40
CA PHE A 379 -2.33 0.45 3.25
C PHE A 379 -3.86 0.32 3.38
N LEU A 380 -4.38 0.06 4.58
CA LEU A 380 -5.83 0.04 4.84
C LEU A 380 -6.48 1.38 4.51
N SER A 381 -5.91 2.48 5.01
CA SER A 381 -6.42 3.84 4.77
C SER A 381 -6.33 4.20 3.29
N TYR A 382 -5.23 3.84 2.64
CA TYR A 382 -5.04 4.03 1.21
C TYR A 382 -6.07 3.28 0.37
N LEU A 383 -6.28 1.98 0.64
CA LEU A 383 -7.23 1.14 -0.09
C LEU A 383 -8.67 1.63 0.09
N VAL A 384 -9.07 2.03 1.31
CA VAL A 384 -10.39 2.61 1.58
C VAL A 384 -10.58 3.88 0.75
N GLY A 385 -9.60 4.79 0.75
CA GLY A 385 -9.64 6.02 -0.05
C GLY A 385 -9.74 5.76 -1.56
N GLU A 386 -9.04 4.76 -2.09
CA GLU A 386 -9.14 4.40 -3.51
C GLU A 386 -10.52 3.82 -3.87
N ILE A 387 -11.11 2.99 -3.00
CA ILE A 387 -12.47 2.45 -3.20
C ILE A 387 -13.50 3.59 -3.18
N GLN A 388 -13.38 4.56 -2.28
CA GLN A 388 -14.26 5.73 -2.21
C GLN A 388 -14.18 6.59 -3.47
N LYS A 389 -12.96 6.95 -3.89
CA LYS A 389 -12.74 7.72 -5.12
C LYS A 389 -13.36 6.99 -6.32
N PHE A 390 -13.23 5.67 -6.36
CA PHE A 390 -13.82 4.85 -7.41
C PHE A 390 -15.36 4.82 -7.33
N ALA A 391 -15.93 4.59 -6.15
CA ALA A 391 -17.38 4.52 -5.96
C ALA A 391 -18.05 5.87 -6.30
N ALA A 392 -17.46 6.98 -5.87
CA ALA A 392 -17.91 8.33 -6.20
C ALA A 392 -17.91 8.61 -7.71
N LYS A 393 -16.90 8.13 -8.45
CA LYS A 393 -16.80 8.31 -9.91
C LYS A 393 -17.73 7.39 -10.69
N SER A 394 -17.89 6.14 -10.24
CA SER A 394 -18.61 5.09 -10.97
C SER A 394 -20.09 5.01 -10.60
N GLY A 395 -20.51 5.63 -9.49
CA GLY A 395 -21.87 5.51 -8.95
C GLY A 395 -22.18 4.10 -8.44
N THR A 396 -21.15 3.29 -8.16
CA THR A 396 -21.31 1.94 -7.58
C THR A 396 -21.56 2.01 -6.07
N LEU A 397 -22.03 0.91 -5.48
CA LEU A 397 -22.21 0.84 -4.03
C LEU A 397 -20.86 1.01 -3.34
N ASP A 398 -20.76 1.98 -2.44
CA ASP A 398 -19.56 2.20 -1.63
C ASP A 398 -19.66 1.41 -0.31
N PRO A 399 -18.91 0.30 -0.15
CA PRO A 399 -18.94 -0.45 1.10
C PRO A 399 -18.24 0.29 2.25
N THR A 400 -17.43 1.30 1.96
CA THR A 400 -16.66 2.04 2.96
C THR A 400 -17.50 3.03 3.75
N GLU A 401 -18.71 3.39 3.28
CA GLU A 401 -19.68 4.18 4.06
C GLU A 401 -19.97 3.53 5.43
N SER A 402 -19.84 2.20 5.53
CA SER A 402 -19.98 1.46 6.79
C SER A 402 -18.90 1.75 7.83
N LEU A 403 -17.73 2.22 7.39
CA LEU A 403 -16.58 2.58 8.23
C LEU A 403 -16.64 4.04 8.69
N GLN A 404 -17.39 4.88 7.98
CA GLN A 404 -17.42 6.32 8.20
C GLN A 404 -18.25 6.71 9.44
N PHE A 405 -17.71 7.63 10.23
CA PHE A 405 -18.36 8.24 11.38
C PHE A 405 -17.87 9.67 11.60
N GLU A 406 -18.56 10.41 12.44
CA GLU A 406 -18.21 11.79 12.77
C GLU A 406 -17.74 11.91 14.22
N THR A 407 -16.68 12.70 14.41
CA THR A 407 -16.24 13.17 15.72
C THR A 407 -16.55 14.66 15.86
N GLU A 408 -16.84 15.07 17.09
CA GLU A 408 -17.12 16.44 17.47
C GLU A 408 -16.01 16.90 18.42
N ASN A 409 -15.20 17.84 17.97
CA ASN A 409 -14.19 18.52 18.78
C ASN A 409 -14.81 19.76 19.41
N ARG A 410 -14.80 19.80 20.74
CA ARG A 410 -15.21 20.94 21.56
C ARG A 410 -13.97 21.65 22.07
N LEU A 411 -13.80 22.91 21.70
CA LEU A 411 -12.74 23.80 22.17
C LEU A 411 -13.31 24.90 23.07
N GLU A 412 -12.87 25.00 24.31
CA GLU A 412 -13.30 26.01 25.28
C GLU A 412 -12.13 26.88 25.71
N CYS A 413 -12.25 28.20 25.59
CA CYS A 413 -11.25 29.11 26.14
C CYS A 413 -11.32 29.16 27.67
N THR A 414 -10.18 29.00 28.35
CA THR A 414 -10.14 28.97 29.82
C THR A 414 -10.42 30.33 30.48
N GLU A 415 -10.37 31.43 29.73
CA GLU A 415 -10.55 32.79 30.27
C GLU A 415 -11.97 33.34 30.04
N CYS A 416 -12.49 33.24 28.81
CA CYS A 416 -13.82 33.77 28.49
C CYS A 416 -14.92 32.70 28.39
N HIS A 417 -14.57 31.43 28.56
CA HIS A 417 -15.47 30.28 28.45
C HIS A 417 -16.26 30.23 27.13
N ALA A 418 -15.74 30.88 26.08
CA ALA A 418 -16.27 30.76 24.74
C ALA A 418 -15.99 29.36 24.22
N VAL A 419 -17.03 28.67 23.74
CA VAL A 419 -16.97 27.31 23.25
C VAL A 419 -17.12 27.29 21.74
N ARG A 420 -16.30 26.49 21.05
CA ARG A 420 -16.38 26.23 19.61
C ARG A 420 -16.53 24.74 19.37
N TYR A 421 -17.39 24.38 18.44
CA TYR A 421 -17.63 23.00 18.03
C TYR A 421 -17.19 22.82 16.58
N LYS A 422 -16.40 21.78 16.31
CA LYS A 422 -15.98 21.39 14.96
C LYS A 422 -16.32 19.92 14.74
N LEU A 423 -16.98 19.63 13.63
CA LEU A 423 -17.27 18.27 13.18
C LEU A 423 -16.21 17.80 12.19
N GLU A 424 -15.69 16.60 12.41
CA GLU A 424 -14.68 15.96 11.56
C GLU A 424 -15.12 14.52 11.24
N GLY A 425 -15.26 14.22 9.95
CA GLY A 425 -15.53 12.85 9.47
C GLY A 425 -14.25 12.01 9.49
N GLN A 426 -14.38 10.76 9.91
CA GLN A 426 -13.30 9.78 10.03
C GLN A 426 -13.80 8.39 9.62
N GLU A 427 -12.89 7.49 9.25
CA GLU A 427 -13.19 6.10 8.87
C GLU A 427 -12.54 5.07 9.79
N ASN A 428 -11.57 5.53 10.56
CA ASN A 428 -10.78 4.75 11.47
C ASN A 428 -10.30 5.66 12.60
N LEU A 429 -9.89 5.06 13.70
CA LEU A 429 -9.33 5.77 14.84
C LEU A 429 -7.91 5.25 15.12
N SER A 430 -6.93 6.13 15.25
CA SER A 430 -5.56 5.76 15.63
C SER A 430 -5.18 6.35 16.98
N VAL A 431 -5.05 5.50 17.99
CA VAL A 431 -4.81 5.89 19.39
C VAL A 431 -3.41 5.46 19.81
N ALA A 432 -2.69 6.37 20.47
CA ALA A 432 -1.39 6.06 21.07
C ALA A 432 -1.59 5.19 22.32
N VAL A 433 -0.86 4.08 22.39
CA VAL A 433 -0.86 3.24 23.59
C VAL A 433 0.11 3.86 24.60
N PRO A 434 -0.32 4.12 25.86
CA PRO A 434 0.58 4.55 26.92
C PRO A 434 1.66 3.50 27.16
N ILE A 435 2.92 3.88 26.96
CA ILE A 435 4.07 2.98 27.16
C ILE A 435 4.63 3.23 28.56
N GLU A 436 4.30 2.32 29.48
CA GLU A 436 4.82 2.31 30.84
C GLU A 436 5.62 1.02 31.07
N GLU A 437 6.94 1.16 31.20
CA GLU A 437 7.84 0.04 31.52
C GLU A 437 7.79 -0.26 33.01
N ALA A 438 7.32 -1.46 33.37
CA ALA A 438 7.35 -1.95 34.74
C ALA A 438 8.73 -2.54 35.09
N ALA A 439 9.37 -3.19 34.11
CA ALA A 439 10.74 -3.67 34.14
C ALA A 439 11.33 -3.64 32.72
N PRO A 440 12.66 -3.76 32.53
CA PRO A 440 13.26 -3.75 31.19
C PRO A 440 12.68 -4.86 30.30
N GLY A 441 11.93 -4.46 29.25
CA GLY A 441 11.25 -5.39 28.34
C GLY A 441 9.88 -5.90 28.80
N GLU A 442 9.39 -5.49 29.98
CA GLU A 442 8.05 -5.82 30.48
C GLU A 442 7.19 -4.56 30.63
N TYR A 443 6.11 -4.50 29.87
CA TYR A 443 5.20 -3.37 29.81
C TYR A 443 3.93 -3.60 30.64
N ARG A 444 3.39 -2.55 31.25
CA ARG A 444 2.09 -2.60 31.95
C ARG A 444 0.98 -2.92 30.94
N PRO A 445 0.10 -3.91 31.21
CA PRO A 445 -1.10 -4.11 30.41
C PRO A 445 -2.04 -2.91 30.47
N VAL A 446 -2.58 -2.53 29.31
CA VAL A 446 -3.50 -1.39 29.15
C VAL A 446 -4.86 -1.91 28.69
N GLN A 447 -5.94 -1.38 29.24
CA GLN A 447 -7.29 -1.74 28.78
C GLN A 447 -7.68 -0.93 27.55
N LEU A 448 -8.42 -1.53 26.60
CA LEU A 448 -8.90 -0.80 25.43
C LEU A 448 -9.72 0.45 25.80
N ALA A 449 -10.54 0.33 26.85
CA ALA A 449 -11.32 1.45 27.38
C ALA A 449 -10.43 2.59 27.89
N GLU A 450 -9.22 2.30 28.40
CA GLU A 450 -8.23 3.31 28.82
C GLU A 450 -7.71 4.11 27.60
N LEU A 451 -7.54 3.46 26.45
CA LEU A 451 -7.16 4.12 25.20
C LEU A 451 -8.25 5.10 24.73
N LEU A 452 -9.52 4.66 24.75
CA LEU A 452 -10.66 5.50 24.38
C LEU A 452 -10.92 6.62 25.40
N ASP A 453 -10.73 6.35 26.69
CA ASP A 453 -10.79 7.35 27.76
C ASP A 453 -9.69 8.40 27.59
N SER A 454 -8.47 7.99 27.23
CA SER A 454 -7.37 8.91 26.93
C SER A 454 -7.68 9.76 25.68
N PHE A 455 -8.24 9.17 24.63
CA PHE A 455 -8.61 9.88 23.41
C PHE A 455 -9.72 10.93 23.66
N THR A 456 -10.70 10.60 24.50
CA THR A 456 -11.82 11.49 24.83
C THR A 456 -11.59 12.37 26.06
N SER A 457 -10.38 12.32 26.64
CA SER A 457 -10.00 13.14 27.79
C SER A 457 -9.84 14.61 27.41
N LYS A 458 -9.98 15.48 28.41
CA LYS A 458 -9.74 16.92 28.24
C LYS A 458 -8.24 17.17 28.08
N GLN A 459 -7.86 17.87 27.02
CA GLN A 459 -6.48 18.30 26.78
C GLN A 459 -6.38 19.82 26.86
N THR A 460 -5.38 20.32 27.58
CA THR A 460 -5.07 21.75 27.62
C THR A 460 -4.08 22.09 26.51
N LEU A 461 -4.45 23.04 25.67
CA LEU A 461 -3.69 23.48 24.51
C LEU A 461 -3.32 24.96 24.65
N GLU A 462 -2.17 25.35 24.10
CA GLU A 462 -1.88 26.77 23.86
C GLU A 462 -2.76 27.27 22.72
N TYR A 463 -3.58 28.29 22.99
CA TYR A 463 -4.58 28.79 22.06
C TYR A 463 -4.73 30.30 22.19
N SER A 464 -4.67 31.01 21.07
CA SER A 464 -4.97 32.44 21.00
C SER A 464 -6.44 32.64 20.71
N CYS A 465 -7.21 33.05 21.72
CA CYS A 465 -8.65 33.18 21.60
C CYS A 465 -9.05 34.39 20.73
N ALA A 466 -9.75 34.15 19.62
CA ALA A 466 -10.24 35.22 18.75
C ALA A 466 -11.34 36.09 19.41
N THR A 467 -12.11 35.53 20.36
CA THR A 467 -13.22 36.22 21.04
C THR A 467 -12.73 37.21 22.09
N CYS A 468 -11.80 36.81 22.98
CA CYS A 468 -11.32 37.69 24.05
C CYS A 468 -9.94 38.30 23.78
N LYS A 469 -9.17 37.77 22.81
CA LYS A 469 -7.81 38.21 22.43
C LYS A 469 -6.77 38.23 23.58
N VAL A 470 -7.14 37.71 24.75
CA VAL A 470 -6.32 37.64 25.97
C VAL A 470 -6.04 36.19 26.35
N GLY A 471 -6.99 35.28 26.10
CA GLY A 471 -6.84 33.87 26.40
C GLY A 471 -5.66 33.26 25.66
N LYS A 472 -4.78 32.60 26.43
CA LYS A 472 -3.58 31.90 25.94
C LYS A 472 -3.71 30.39 25.99
N THR A 473 -4.74 29.88 26.66
CA THR A 473 -4.98 28.45 26.85
C THR A 473 -6.44 28.11 26.55
N ALA A 474 -6.66 26.91 26.03
CA ALA A 474 -7.99 26.35 25.80
C ALA A 474 -8.04 24.87 26.20
N GLU A 475 -9.20 24.40 26.63
CA GLU A 475 -9.49 22.98 26.81
C GLU A 475 -10.12 22.44 25.52
N SER A 476 -9.50 21.43 24.90
CA SER A 476 -10.07 20.68 23.79
C SER A 476 -10.52 19.31 24.27
N THR A 477 -11.66 18.85 23.75
CA THR A 477 -12.19 17.51 24.00
C THR A 477 -12.82 16.98 22.72
N THR A 478 -12.42 15.79 22.30
CA THR A 478 -13.01 15.11 21.14
C THR A 478 -13.94 14.01 21.60
N LYS A 479 -15.15 13.96 21.04
CA LYS A 479 -16.15 12.92 21.31
C LYS A 479 -16.78 12.43 20.02
N PHE A 480 -17.48 11.30 20.05
CA PHE A 480 -18.18 10.76 18.88
C PHE A 480 -19.50 11.49 18.68
N LYS A 481 -19.77 11.98 17.47
CA LYS A 481 -21.10 12.50 17.10
C LYS A 481 -22.02 11.39 16.61
N SER A 482 -21.45 10.45 15.86
CA SER A 482 -22.09 9.26 15.33
C SER A 482 -21.11 8.08 15.43
N PHE A 483 -21.61 6.86 15.25
CA PHE A 483 -20.79 5.66 15.28
C PHE A 483 -20.90 4.86 13.97
N PRO A 484 -19.81 4.23 13.49
CA PRO A 484 -19.84 3.49 12.23
C PRO A 484 -20.50 2.11 12.41
N GLU A 485 -20.93 1.46 11.33
CA GLU A 485 -21.38 0.06 11.39
C GLU A 485 -20.20 -0.88 11.68
N VAL A 486 -19.02 -0.53 11.15
CA VAL A 486 -17.75 -1.22 11.41
C VAL A 486 -16.75 -0.22 11.95
N PHE A 487 -16.30 -0.42 13.19
CA PHE A 487 -15.34 0.46 13.84
C PHE A 487 -13.92 -0.12 13.73
N VAL A 488 -13.05 0.61 13.03
CA VAL A 488 -11.63 0.26 12.85
C VAL A 488 -10.77 1.07 13.81
N LEU A 489 -9.97 0.38 14.62
CA LEU A 489 -9.07 0.98 15.59
C LEU A 489 -7.63 0.52 15.37
N ASN A 490 -6.71 1.45 15.25
CA ASN A 490 -5.27 1.22 15.26
C ASN A 490 -4.68 1.58 16.61
N ALA A 491 -3.97 0.63 17.22
CA ALA A 491 -3.26 0.83 18.47
C ALA A 491 -1.77 1.12 18.17
N ARG A 492 -1.38 2.40 18.24
CA ARG A 492 0.00 2.83 17.98
C ARG A 492 0.89 2.49 19.16
N ARG A 493 1.75 1.49 18.96
CA ARG A 493 2.66 0.92 19.95
C ARG A 493 4.12 1.27 19.67
N PHE A 494 4.37 2.44 19.08
CA PHE A 494 5.72 2.88 18.77
C PHE A 494 6.02 4.20 19.47
N GLN A 495 7.25 4.32 19.94
CA GLN A 495 7.79 5.53 20.55
C GLN A 495 9.07 5.93 19.84
N ILE A 496 9.30 7.23 19.73
CA ILE A 496 10.56 7.75 19.20
C ILE A 496 11.51 7.92 20.38
N VAL A 497 12.56 7.10 20.42
CA VAL A 497 13.64 7.19 21.41
C VAL A 497 14.91 7.55 20.68
N ASP A 498 15.50 8.70 20.99
CA ASP A 498 16.71 9.22 20.32
C ASP A 498 16.56 9.34 18.80
N TRP A 499 15.40 9.82 18.32
CA TRP A 499 15.04 9.89 16.90
C TRP A 499 14.94 8.54 16.18
N VAL A 500 15.05 7.42 16.90
CA VAL A 500 14.85 6.08 16.36
C VAL A 500 13.48 5.57 16.80
N PRO A 501 12.57 5.24 15.86
CA PRO A 501 11.30 4.62 16.21
C PRO A 501 11.53 3.21 16.78
N ARG A 502 10.98 2.96 17.96
CA ARG A 502 11.03 1.66 18.63
C ARG A 502 9.62 1.13 18.85
N LYS A 503 9.42 -0.13 18.48
CA LYS A 503 8.20 -0.87 18.78
C LYS A 503 8.22 -1.28 20.27
N ALA A 504 7.14 -1.03 20.97
CA ALA A 504 6.91 -1.47 22.33
C ALA A 504 5.80 -2.52 22.34
N ASP A 505 6.08 -3.75 22.75
CA ASP A 505 5.09 -4.82 22.79
C ASP A 505 4.20 -4.71 24.06
N VAL A 506 3.50 -3.58 24.21
CA VAL A 506 2.59 -3.28 25.33
C VAL A 506 1.29 -4.08 25.17
N PRO A 507 0.91 -5.01 26.05
CA PRO A 507 -0.32 -5.79 25.88
C PRO A 507 -1.58 -4.94 26.08
N VAL A 508 -2.47 -4.91 25.09
CA VAL A 508 -3.76 -4.22 25.14
C VAL A 508 -4.87 -5.24 25.38
N ILE A 509 -5.47 -5.21 26.56
CA ILE A 509 -6.57 -6.11 26.92
C ILE A 509 -7.84 -5.60 26.23
N VAL A 510 -8.45 -6.47 25.42
CA VAL A 510 -9.66 -6.19 24.65
C VAL A 510 -10.75 -7.17 25.05
N ASP A 511 -11.87 -6.65 25.52
CA ASP A 511 -13.06 -7.45 25.75
C ASP A 511 -13.70 -7.87 24.42
N SER A 512 -14.31 -9.06 24.38
CA SER A 512 -14.95 -9.57 23.16
C SER A 512 -16.12 -8.70 22.68
N SER A 513 -16.69 -7.91 23.57
CA SER A 513 -17.71 -6.89 23.28
C SER A 513 -17.39 -5.60 24.00
N MET A 514 -17.63 -4.46 23.35
CA MET A 514 -17.47 -3.13 23.94
C MET A 514 -18.67 -2.23 23.63
N SER A 515 -18.98 -1.28 24.51
CA SER A 515 -20.00 -0.25 24.27
C SER A 515 -19.31 1.10 24.11
N LEU A 516 -19.68 1.83 23.06
CA LEU A 516 -19.17 3.18 22.81
C LEU A 516 -20.10 4.29 23.36
N ASP A 517 -21.22 3.93 23.99
CA ASP A 517 -22.26 4.84 24.47
C ASP A 517 -21.70 5.98 25.35
N LYS A 518 -20.72 5.67 26.20
CA LYS A 518 -20.05 6.63 27.10
C LYS A 518 -19.38 7.78 26.34
N TYR A 519 -18.96 7.54 25.11
CA TYR A 519 -18.16 8.46 24.31
C TYR A 519 -18.99 9.33 23.35
N LEU A 520 -20.31 9.16 23.34
CA LEU A 520 -21.22 9.97 22.54
C LEU A 520 -21.21 11.43 23.02
N SER A 521 -21.09 12.36 22.08
CA SER A 521 -21.19 13.79 22.35
C SER A 521 -22.64 14.19 22.61
N LYS A 522 -22.83 15.10 23.56
CA LYS A 522 -24.13 15.71 23.85
C LYS A 522 -24.41 16.94 22.98
N GLY A 523 -23.45 17.33 22.13
CA GLY A 523 -23.53 18.56 21.36
C GLY A 523 -23.47 19.82 22.24
N PRO A 524 -23.74 20.98 21.63
CA PRO A 524 -23.86 22.26 22.34
C PRO A 524 -24.87 22.19 23.48
N GLN A 525 -24.50 22.65 24.69
CA GLN A 525 -25.40 22.72 25.83
C GLN A 525 -26.01 24.13 25.98
N GLU A 526 -27.20 24.23 26.59
CA GLU A 526 -27.94 25.50 26.73
C GLU A 526 -27.21 26.54 27.61
N ASP A 527 -26.30 26.09 28.48
CA ASP A 527 -25.51 26.91 29.40
C ASP A 527 -24.18 27.40 28.81
N GLU A 528 -23.82 26.96 27.59
CA GLU A 528 -22.55 27.30 26.96
C GLU A 528 -22.62 28.55 26.08
N ASN A 529 -21.58 29.40 26.17
CA ASN A 529 -21.41 30.52 25.25
C ASN A 529 -20.79 30.03 23.94
N VAL A 530 -21.62 29.44 23.08
CA VAL A 530 -21.19 28.90 21.80
C VAL A 530 -20.91 30.04 20.82
N VAL A 531 -19.66 30.13 20.40
CA VAL A 531 -19.25 31.02 19.32
C VAL A 531 -19.37 30.25 18.03
N VAL A 532 -20.41 30.57 17.26
CA VAL A 532 -20.49 30.18 15.86
C VAL A 532 -19.63 31.18 15.11
N ASP A 533 -18.59 30.70 14.43
CA ASP A 533 -17.93 31.54 13.42
C ASP A 533 -18.99 31.72 12.31
N GLU A 534 -19.75 32.82 12.34
CA GLU A 534 -20.51 33.24 11.17
C GLU A 534 -19.47 33.37 10.05
N GLU A 535 -19.61 32.60 8.97
CA GLU A 535 -18.90 32.89 7.73
C GLU A 535 -19.20 34.35 7.44
N ALA A 536 -18.21 35.23 7.67
CA ALA A 536 -18.45 36.66 7.63
C ALA A 536 -19.10 37.00 6.29
N GLU A 537 -20.36 37.43 6.31
CA GLU A 537 -21.04 37.83 5.08
C GLU A 537 -20.15 38.87 4.40
N PHE A 538 -19.74 38.55 3.18
CA PHE A 538 -18.82 39.40 2.44
C PHE A 538 -19.48 40.76 2.21
N VAL A 539 -18.97 41.80 2.87
CA VAL A 539 -19.44 43.18 2.68
C VAL A 539 -18.57 43.84 1.61
N PRO A 540 -19.06 44.04 0.37
CA PRO A 540 -18.26 44.66 -0.68
C PRO A 540 -17.92 46.12 -0.33
N ASN A 541 -16.70 46.55 -0.66
CA ASN A 541 -16.29 47.94 -0.59
C ASN A 541 -17.19 48.79 -1.49
N GLN A 542 -18.05 49.61 -0.89
CA GLN A 542 -19.09 50.33 -1.62
C GLN A 542 -18.54 51.36 -2.60
N ASP A 543 -17.39 51.98 -2.31
CA ASP A 543 -16.78 52.94 -3.24
C ASP A 543 -16.24 52.23 -4.48
N ALA A 544 -15.62 51.05 -4.30
CA ALA A 544 -15.13 50.23 -5.40
C ALA A 544 -16.27 49.61 -6.22
N LEU A 545 -17.32 49.13 -5.54
CA LEU A 545 -18.52 48.59 -6.17
C LEU A 545 -19.24 49.65 -7.00
N GLN A 546 -19.41 50.86 -6.47
CA GLN A 546 -20.02 51.98 -7.20
C GLN A 546 -19.20 52.41 -8.42
N GLN A 547 -17.87 52.39 -8.35
CA GLN A 547 -17.01 52.68 -9.50
C GLN A 547 -17.18 51.63 -10.60
N LEU A 548 -17.20 50.33 -10.25
CA LEU A 548 -17.40 49.25 -11.21
C LEU A 548 -18.80 49.29 -11.85
N VAL A 549 -19.83 49.55 -11.05
CA VAL A 549 -21.21 49.71 -11.56
C VAL A 549 -21.33 50.96 -12.44
N ALA A 550 -20.68 52.07 -12.08
CA ALA A 550 -20.64 53.28 -12.90
C ALA A 550 -19.91 53.08 -14.24
N MET A 551 -18.97 52.15 -14.29
CA MET A 551 -18.27 51.73 -15.52
C MET A 551 -19.09 50.75 -16.38
N GLY A 552 -20.26 50.32 -15.90
CA GLY A 552 -21.23 49.52 -16.65
C GLY A 552 -21.24 48.04 -16.32
N PHE A 553 -20.54 47.58 -15.29
CA PHE A 553 -20.55 46.18 -14.87
C PHE A 553 -21.79 45.85 -14.00
N PRO A 554 -22.41 44.66 -14.15
CA PRO A 554 -23.49 44.21 -13.28
C PRO A 554 -23.03 44.10 -11.81
N GLU A 555 -23.88 44.56 -10.88
CA GLU A 555 -23.56 44.59 -9.44
C GLU A 555 -23.19 43.21 -8.87
N SER A 556 -23.81 42.14 -9.36
CA SER A 556 -23.48 40.77 -8.97
C SER A 556 -22.05 40.35 -9.36
N GLN A 557 -21.63 40.68 -10.59
CA GLN A 557 -20.28 40.36 -11.07
C GLN A 557 -19.22 41.21 -10.37
N ALA A 558 -19.49 42.49 -10.14
CA ALA A 558 -18.59 43.37 -9.41
C ALA A 558 -18.41 42.93 -7.95
N THR A 559 -19.47 42.43 -7.31
CA THR A 559 -19.40 41.87 -5.95
C THR A 559 -18.57 40.58 -5.90
N ASP A 560 -18.76 39.66 -6.86
CA ASP A 560 -17.95 38.44 -6.97
C ASP A 560 -16.47 38.74 -7.27
N ALA A 561 -16.20 39.72 -8.14
CA ALA A 561 -14.83 40.14 -8.43
C ALA A 561 -14.14 40.76 -7.20
N LEU A 562 -14.86 41.60 -6.44
CA LEU A 562 -14.34 42.15 -5.19
C LEU A 562 -14.11 41.05 -4.14
N LYS A 563 -14.94 40.00 -4.13
CA LYS A 563 -14.77 38.84 -3.25
C LYS A 563 -13.48 38.07 -3.55
N ASN A 564 -13.20 37.84 -4.83
CA ASN A 564 -12.02 37.09 -5.27
C ASN A 564 -10.72 37.89 -5.26
N THR A 565 -10.79 39.21 -5.16
CA THR A 565 -9.61 40.12 -5.17
C THR A 565 -9.31 40.73 -3.80
N GLY A 566 -9.92 40.22 -2.73
CA GLY A 566 -9.65 40.68 -1.36
C GLY A 566 -10.28 42.02 -1.00
N ASN A 567 -11.30 42.47 -1.75
CA ASN A 567 -12.17 43.60 -1.44
C ASN A 567 -11.48 44.98 -1.32
N SER A 568 -10.29 45.14 -1.90
CA SER A 568 -9.43 46.30 -1.65
C SER A 568 -9.65 47.47 -2.60
N SER A 569 -9.79 47.24 -3.92
CA SER A 569 -9.90 48.31 -4.91
C SER A 569 -10.70 47.92 -6.16
N ALA A 570 -11.23 48.94 -6.86
CA ALA A 570 -11.98 48.75 -8.10
C ALA A 570 -11.06 48.27 -9.24
N GLU A 571 -9.82 48.72 -9.27
CA GLU A 571 -8.86 48.39 -10.33
C GLU A 571 -8.50 46.90 -10.33
N LEU A 572 -8.26 46.31 -9.16
CA LEU A 572 -7.94 44.88 -9.04
C LEU A 572 -9.15 44.01 -9.39
N ALA A 573 -10.34 44.38 -8.92
CA ALA A 573 -11.58 43.71 -9.29
C ALA A 573 -11.89 43.85 -10.79
N MET A 574 -11.54 44.97 -11.41
CA MET A 574 -11.69 45.20 -12.85
C MET A 574 -10.72 44.36 -13.68
N GLU A 575 -9.46 44.28 -13.25
CA GLU A 575 -8.44 43.42 -13.87
C GLU A 575 -8.87 41.95 -13.81
N PHE A 576 -9.40 41.49 -12.67
CA PHE A 576 -9.98 40.17 -12.51
C PHE A 576 -11.22 39.94 -13.40
N MET A 577 -12.04 40.95 -13.69
CA MET A 577 -13.19 40.80 -14.59
C MET A 577 -12.82 40.83 -16.08
N PHE A 578 -11.80 41.59 -16.47
CA PHE A 578 -11.32 41.62 -17.86
C PHE A 578 -10.42 40.43 -18.19
N ASN A 579 -9.71 39.92 -17.19
CA ASN A 579 -8.83 38.77 -17.32
C ASN A 579 -9.16 37.77 -16.19
N PRO A 580 -10.39 37.20 -16.18
CA PRO A 580 -10.74 36.18 -15.21
C PRO A 580 -9.76 35.01 -15.39
N PRO A 581 -9.34 34.34 -14.30
CA PRO A 581 -8.56 33.12 -14.41
C PRO A 581 -9.29 32.23 -15.42
N ALA A 582 -8.58 31.84 -16.47
CA ALA A 582 -9.18 31.16 -17.60
C ALA A 582 -10.04 29.99 -17.09
N GLU A 583 -11.29 29.90 -17.53
CA GLU A 583 -12.02 28.63 -17.41
C GLU A 583 -11.08 27.54 -17.92
N PRO A 584 -10.99 26.38 -17.24
CA PRO A 584 -9.97 25.38 -17.50
C PRO A 584 -10.08 24.90 -18.95
N SER A 585 -9.31 25.54 -19.82
CA SER A 585 -9.06 25.03 -21.16
C SER A 585 -8.15 23.82 -20.97
N THR A 586 -8.60 22.70 -21.51
CA THR A 586 -7.87 21.44 -21.62
C THR A 586 -6.66 21.63 -22.56
N GLY A 587 -5.67 22.38 -22.12
CA GLY A 587 -4.32 22.36 -22.66
C GLY A 587 -3.49 21.43 -21.79
N ASP A 588 -2.72 20.54 -22.41
CA ASP A 588 -1.90 19.52 -21.75
C ASP A 588 -0.99 20.14 -20.68
N ILE A 589 -1.42 20.04 -19.42
CA ILE A 589 -0.54 20.24 -18.27
C ILE A 589 0.25 18.95 -18.14
N ASP A 590 1.58 19.08 -18.08
CA ASP A 590 2.45 17.96 -17.80
C ASP A 590 2.11 17.39 -16.40
N ASP A 591 1.44 16.23 -16.39
CA ASP A 591 1.02 15.55 -15.17
C ASP A 591 2.20 15.24 -14.24
N VAL A 592 3.41 15.11 -14.79
CA VAL A 592 4.64 14.91 -14.01
C VAL A 592 4.96 16.16 -13.17
N SER A 593 4.88 17.34 -13.77
CA SER A 593 5.07 18.62 -13.07
C SER A 593 4.01 18.86 -11.99
N ARG A 594 2.75 18.48 -12.25
CA ARG A 594 1.63 18.60 -11.29
C ARG A 594 1.83 17.68 -10.10
N LEU A 595 2.15 16.41 -10.35
CA LEU A 595 2.46 15.42 -9.31
C LEU A 595 3.69 15.82 -8.48
N HIS A 596 4.67 16.50 -9.09
CA HIS A 596 5.83 17.02 -8.38
C HIS A 596 5.46 18.08 -7.34
N LEU A 597 4.58 19.03 -7.68
CA LEU A 597 4.08 20.04 -6.74
C LEU A 597 3.16 19.41 -5.67
N GLU A 598 2.36 18.41 -6.04
CA GLU A 598 1.54 17.65 -5.08
C GLU A 598 2.40 16.90 -4.06
N SER A 599 3.54 16.34 -4.49
CA SER A 599 4.51 15.70 -3.60
C SER A 599 5.21 16.66 -2.63
N MET A 600 5.20 17.97 -2.93
CA MET A 600 5.68 19.02 -2.03
C MET A 600 4.62 19.48 -1.01
N GLY A 601 3.42 18.88 -1.03
CA GLY A 601 2.34 19.16 -0.08
C GLY A 601 1.31 20.19 -0.56
N PHE A 602 1.32 20.58 -1.83
CA PHE A 602 0.32 21.46 -2.42
C PHE A 602 -0.87 20.67 -2.99
N THR A 603 -2.07 21.22 -2.93
CA THR A 603 -3.27 20.54 -3.47
C THR A 603 -3.23 20.49 -5.00
N THR A 604 -3.97 19.56 -5.61
CA THR A 604 -4.10 19.48 -7.07
C THR A 604 -4.54 20.80 -7.70
N ALA A 605 -5.43 21.54 -7.02
CA ALA A 605 -5.88 22.85 -7.49
C ALA A 605 -4.74 23.89 -7.45
N GLN A 606 -3.94 23.90 -6.38
CA GLN A 606 -2.77 24.77 -6.23
C GLN A 606 -1.67 24.45 -7.24
N ALA A 607 -1.35 23.16 -7.42
CA ALA A 607 -0.36 22.68 -8.38
C ALA A 607 -0.76 23.03 -9.82
N THR A 608 -2.03 22.80 -10.18
CA THR A 608 -2.58 23.11 -11.50
C THR A 608 -2.56 24.63 -11.77
N ALA A 609 -2.98 25.44 -10.79
CA ALA A 609 -2.97 26.89 -10.93
C ALA A 609 -1.55 27.47 -11.03
N ALA A 610 -0.60 26.92 -10.25
CA ALA A 610 0.79 27.36 -10.28
C ALA A 610 1.48 27.04 -11.62
N LEU A 611 1.18 25.88 -12.22
CA LEU A 611 1.70 25.48 -13.52
C LEU A 611 1.01 26.16 -14.70
N GLN A 612 -0.22 26.63 -14.53
CA GLN A 612 -0.89 27.47 -15.51
C GLN A 612 -0.40 28.92 -15.48
N ALA A 613 -0.02 29.41 -14.29
CA ALA A 613 0.47 30.78 -14.10
C ALA A 613 1.96 30.96 -14.48
N ASN A 614 2.72 29.87 -14.58
CA ASN A 614 4.18 29.92 -14.74
C ASN A 614 4.66 28.94 -15.82
N THR A 615 5.73 29.29 -16.53
CA THR A 615 6.26 28.50 -17.65
C THR A 615 7.28 27.44 -17.24
N SER A 616 7.70 27.41 -15.97
CA SER A 616 8.62 26.41 -15.41
C SER A 616 8.21 25.99 -14.00
N ILE A 617 8.66 24.80 -13.59
CA ILE A 617 8.35 24.23 -12.26
C ILE A 617 8.96 25.09 -11.16
N GLU A 618 10.19 25.61 -11.35
CA GLU A 618 10.87 26.43 -10.34
C GLU A 618 10.10 27.73 -10.06
N ALA A 619 9.58 28.36 -11.12
CA ALA A 619 8.74 29.54 -11.00
C ALA A 619 7.38 29.22 -10.36
N ALA A 620 6.79 28.06 -10.66
CA ALA A 620 5.55 27.59 -10.04
C ALA A 620 5.71 27.33 -8.53
N VAL A 621 6.85 26.76 -8.11
CA VAL A 621 7.20 26.56 -6.71
C VAL A 621 7.36 27.90 -5.99
N GLU A 622 8.16 28.82 -6.55
CA GLU A 622 8.38 30.14 -5.97
C GLU A 622 7.07 30.94 -5.84
N TRP A 623 6.19 30.81 -6.83
CA TRP A 623 4.85 31.40 -6.83
C TRP A 623 3.94 30.84 -5.73
N LEU A 624 4.01 29.53 -5.45
CA LEU A 624 3.25 28.89 -4.37
C LEU A 624 3.77 29.28 -2.99
N PHE A 625 5.10 29.32 -2.80
CA PHE A 625 5.71 29.73 -1.54
C PHE A 625 5.60 31.23 -1.26
N ALA A 626 5.32 32.06 -2.27
CA ALA A 626 5.00 33.47 -2.09
C ALA A 626 3.60 33.73 -1.52
N GLY A 627 2.81 32.69 -1.23
CA GLY A 627 1.47 32.79 -0.63
C GLY A 627 0.33 32.95 -1.65
N ASN A 628 0.63 32.96 -2.95
CA ASN A 628 -0.38 33.15 -4.01
C ASN A 628 -1.33 31.94 -4.16
N GLY A 629 -1.00 30.79 -3.56
CA GLY A 629 -1.83 29.58 -3.52
C GLY A 629 -2.77 29.47 -2.32
N GLU A 630 -2.70 30.38 -1.33
CA GLU A 630 -3.52 30.30 -0.10
C GLU A 630 -5.01 30.62 -0.36
N SER A 631 -5.31 31.38 -1.42
CA SER A 631 -6.69 31.76 -1.77
C SER A 631 -7.37 30.81 -2.76
N ILE A 632 -6.66 29.78 -3.24
CA ILE A 632 -7.21 28.80 -4.20
C ILE A 632 -7.85 27.66 -3.40
N THR A 633 -9.02 27.96 -2.84
CA THR A 633 -9.91 26.92 -2.33
C THR A 633 -10.60 26.24 -3.50
N GLU A 634 -10.80 24.92 -3.39
CA GLU A 634 -11.61 24.13 -4.31
C GLU A 634 -12.88 24.88 -4.73
N ILE A 635 -13.22 24.81 -6.02
CA ILE A 635 -14.53 25.21 -6.53
C ILE A 635 -15.58 24.57 -5.60
N PRO A 636 -16.46 25.35 -4.95
CA PRO A 636 -17.44 24.77 -4.05
C PRO A 636 -18.49 24.09 -4.91
N VAL A 637 -18.26 22.81 -5.22
CA VAL A 637 -19.38 21.90 -5.40
C VAL A 637 -20.12 21.95 -4.07
N LYS A 638 -21.36 22.46 -4.08
CA LYS A 638 -22.30 22.33 -2.96
C LYS A 638 -22.56 20.84 -2.72
N VAL A 639 -21.60 20.16 -2.10
CA VAL A 639 -21.82 18.90 -1.39
C VAL A 639 -22.45 19.33 -0.08
N THR A 640 -23.77 19.14 0.02
CA THR A 640 -24.40 19.03 1.33
C THR A 640 -23.60 17.98 2.09
N LYS A 641 -22.92 18.35 3.19
CA LYS A 641 -22.21 17.37 4.04
C LYS A 641 -23.24 16.32 4.46
N LYS A 642 -23.22 15.15 3.81
CA LYS A 642 -24.02 13.99 4.18
C LYS A 642 -23.49 13.56 5.54
N SER A 643 -24.28 13.68 6.59
CA SER A 643 -23.87 13.19 7.91
C SER A 643 -23.62 11.69 7.82
N CYS A 644 -22.44 11.24 8.22
CA CYS A 644 -22.05 9.82 8.18
C CYS A 644 -22.15 9.16 9.56
N GLY A 645 -22.28 7.83 9.59
CA GLY A 645 -22.48 7.03 10.80
C GLY A 645 -23.91 7.11 11.38
N ASP A 646 -24.14 6.31 12.42
CA ASP A 646 -25.41 6.22 13.15
C ASP A 646 -25.23 6.65 14.63
N PRO A 647 -25.89 7.74 15.07
CA PRO A 647 -25.82 8.24 16.45
C PRO A 647 -26.69 7.46 17.45
N SER A 648 -27.45 6.46 17.00
CA SER A 648 -28.35 5.68 17.86
C SER A 648 -27.59 4.96 18.99
N ILE A 649 -28.26 4.74 20.12
CA ILE A 649 -27.77 3.93 21.24
C ILE A 649 -28.77 2.79 21.52
N PRO A 650 -28.32 1.61 21.99
CA PRO A 650 -26.95 1.28 22.35
C PRO A 650 -26.02 1.07 21.13
N ALA A 651 -24.79 1.53 21.26
CA ALA A 651 -23.70 1.37 20.30
C ALA A 651 -22.76 0.26 20.81
N ASN A 652 -23.28 -0.97 20.81
CA ASN A 652 -22.54 -2.17 21.19
C ASN A 652 -21.79 -2.74 20.00
N TYR A 653 -20.55 -3.14 20.22
CA TYR A 653 -19.64 -3.66 19.21
C TYR A 653 -19.07 -5.01 19.63
N GLN A 654 -18.77 -5.84 18.64
CA GLN A 654 -18.14 -7.13 18.83
C GLN A 654 -16.91 -7.24 17.95
N LEU A 655 -15.82 -7.82 18.48
CA LEU A 655 -14.59 -7.98 17.72
C LEU A 655 -14.80 -8.99 16.58
N ARG A 656 -14.52 -8.54 15.35
CA ARG A 656 -14.74 -9.30 14.10
C ARG A 656 -13.44 -9.77 13.47
N ALA A 657 -12.41 -8.91 13.46
CA ALA A 657 -11.09 -9.25 12.94
C ALA A 657 -9.98 -8.48 13.66
N ILE A 658 -8.77 -9.02 13.62
CA ILE A 658 -7.55 -8.37 14.09
C ILE A 658 -6.41 -8.58 13.10
N ILE A 659 -5.54 -7.60 12.97
CA ILE A 659 -4.28 -7.72 12.22
C ILE A 659 -3.13 -7.57 13.22
N CYS A 660 -2.22 -8.54 13.22
CA CYS A 660 -1.09 -8.59 14.14
C CYS A 660 0.23 -8.41 13.37
N HIS A 661 1.09 -7.53 13.87
CA HIS A 661 2.45 -7.37 13.37
C HIS A 661 3.42 -8.20 14.22
N LYS A 662 3.93 -9.30 13.68
CA LYS A 662 4.97 -10.14 14.29
C LYS A 662 6.34 -9.62 13.89
N GLY A 663 7.07 -9.06 14.84
CA GLY A 663 8.40 -8.50 14.63
C GLY A 663 8.78 -7.58 15.78
N THR A 664 10.07 -7.54 16.12
CA THR A 664 10.62 -6.68 17.18
C THR A 664 11.04 -5.31 16.65
N SER A 665 11.09 -5.13 15.33
CA SER A 665 11.42 -3.87 14.66
C SER A 665 10.15 -3.20 14.13
N VAL A 666 10.22 -1.89 13.91
CA VAL A 666 9.20 -1.14 13.14
C VAL A 666 9.44 -1.21 11.63
N HIS A 667 10.68 -1.52 11.21
CA HIS A 667 11.08 -1.55 9.80
C HIS A 667 10.96 -2.94 9.17
N VAL A 668 10.91 -3.99 10.00
CA VAL A 668 10.85 -5.37 9.53
C VAL A 668 9.91 -6.17 10.40
N GLY A 669 9.01 -6.90 9.75
CA GLY A 669 8.18 -7.91 10.40
C GLY A 669 7.24 -8.60 9.44
N HIS A 670 6.26 -9.29 10.01
CA HIS A 670 5.33 -10.13 9.28
C HIS A 670 3.90 -9.92 9.78
N TYR A 671 2.98 -9.63 8.88
CA TYR A 671 1.58 -9.43 9.22
C TYR A 671 0.79 -10.73 9.10
N VAL A 672 -0.06 -10.98 10.10
CA VAL A 672 -1.06 -12.05 10.06
C VAL A 672 -2.42 -11.50 10.45
N ALA A 673 -3.48 -12.02 9.84
CA ALA A 673 -4.86 -11.65 10.17
C ALA A 673 -5.56 -12.79 10.90
N TYR A 674 -6.34 -12.45 11.93
CA TYR A 674 -7.34 -13.35 12.48
C TYR A 674 -8.71 -12.80 12.16
N VAL A 675 -9.58 -13.63 11.59
CA VAL A 675 -10.93 -13.26 11.20
C VAL A 675 -11.91 -14.23 11.81
N ARG A 676 -13.02 -13.71 12.33
CA ARG A 676 -14.10 -14.52 12.87
C ARG A 676 -15.13 -14.85 11.80
N HIS A 677 -15.34 -16.14 11.56
CA HIS A 677 -16.41 -16.66 10.71
C HIS A 677 -17.43 -17.41 11.58
N GLY A 678 -18.63 -16.86 11.73
CA GLY A 678 -19.60 -17.34 12.70
C GLY A 678 -19.08 -17.15 14.13
N ASP A 679 -18.97 -18.26 14.87
CA ASP A 679 -18.47 -18.31 16.24
C ASP A 679 -17.00 -18.75 16.34
N GLU A 680 -16.37 -19.07 15.20
CA GLU A 680 -15.00 -19.60 15.17
C GLU A 680 -14.01 -18.57 14.60
N TRP A 681 -12.79 -18.61 15.13
CA TRP A 681 -11.68 -17.80 14.66
C TRP A 681 -10.80 -18.59 13.72
N TYR A 682 -10.31 -17.91 12.69
CA TYR A 682 -9.41 -18.45 11.69
C TYR A 682 -8.20 -17.53 11.55
N LEU A 683 -7.01 -18.13 11.51
CA LEU A 683 -5.75 -17.44 11.27
C LEU A 683 -5.42 -17.54 9.79
N PHE A 684 -5.23 -16.38 9.18
CA PHE A 684 -4.75 -16.20 7.81
C PHE A 684 -3.31 -15.71 7.87
N ASN A 685 -2.40 -16.61 7.54
CA ASN A 685 -0.99 -16.32 7.33
C ASN A 685 -0.66 -16.56 5.86
N ASP A 686 -0.82 -15.54 5.03
CA ASP A 686 -0.68 -15.65 3.57
C ASP A 686 -1.51 -16.84 3.02
N GLU A 687 -0.89 -17.80 2.32
CA GLU A 687 -1.58 -19.00 1.80
C GLU A 687 -2.02 -19.99 2.90
N LYS A 688 -1.42 -19.92 4.08
CA LYS A 688 -1.70 -20.85 5.20
C LYS A 688 -2.89 -20.34 6.01
N VAL A 689 -3.98 -21.11 5.95
CA VAL A 689 -5.18 -20.84 6.74
C VAL A 689 -5.41 -21.98 7.72
N VAL A 690 -5.53 -21.65 8.99
CA VAL A 690 -5.70 -22.61 10.09
C VAL A 690 -6.79 -22.15 11.05
N LYS A 691 -7.33 -23.08 11.83
CA LYS A 691 -8.22 -22.75 12.93
C LYS A 691 -7.46 -21.98 14.01
N GLY A 692 -8.03 -20.85 14.47
CA GLY A 692 -7.38 -19.85 15.30
C GLY A 692 -7.04 -20.32 16.72
N ALA A 693 -5.89 -20.96 16.88
CA ALA A 693 -5.25 -21.16 18.17
C ALA A 693 -4.73 -19.83 18.74
N GLU A 694 -4.65 -19.71 20.06
CA GLU A 694 -4.01 -18.58 20.77
C GLU A 694 -4.60 -17.18 20.51
N ILE A 695 -5.85 -17.11 20.03
CA ILE A 695 -6.52 -15.83 19.73
C ILE A 695 -6.54 -14.89 20.95
N GLU A 696 -6.75 -15.41 22.15
CA GLU A 696 -6.79 -14.61 23.39
C GLU A 696 -5.45 -13.94 23.71
N GLU A 697 -4.34 -14.55 23.30
CA GLU A 697 -3.01 -13.98 23.46
C GLU A 697 -2.72 -12.98 22.33
N MET A 698 -3.02 -13.37 21.09
CA MET A 698 -2.75 -12.55 19.91
C MET A 698 -3.59 -11.28 19.88
N GLN A 699 -4.82 -11.30 20.40
CA GLN A 699 -5.66 -10.12 20.60
C GLN A 699 -4.94 -9.04 21.43
N LYS A 700 -4.10 -9.44 22.40
CA LYS A 700 -3.35 -8.48 23.23
C LYS A 700 -2.28 -7.74 22.46
N PHE A 701 -1.78 -8.33 21.36
CA PHE A 701 -0.68 -7.80 20.55
C PHE A 701 -1.11 -7.34 19.16
N ALA A 702 -2.41 -7.31 18.89
CA ALA A 702 -2.93 -6.82 17.63
C ALA A 702 -2.63 -5.33 17.40
N TYR A 703 -2.33 -5.03 16.15
CA TYR A 703 -2.00 -3.69 15.66
C TYR A 703 -3.26 -2.95 15.19
N ILE A 704 -4.12 -3.65 14.45
CA ILE A 704 -5.41 -3.14 13.98
C ILE A 704 -6.52 -4.05 14.51
N TYR A 705 -7.57 -3.44 15.03
CA TYR A 705 -8.78 -4.10 15.51
C TYR A 705 -9.96 -3.65 14.65
N VAL A 706 -10.78 -4.62 14.22
CA VAL A 706 -11.99 -4.38 13.44
C VAL A 706 -13.17 -4.89 14.25
N PHE A 707 -14.07 -3.98 14.62
CA PHE A 707 -15.26 -4.27 15.40
C PHE A 707 -16.52 -4.08 14.56
N GLU A 708 -17.50 -4.96 14.72
CA GLU A 708 -18.79 -4.90 14.05
C GLU A 708 -19.89 -4.53 15.04
N ARG A 709 -20.77 -3.59 14.67
CA ARG A 709 -21.86 -3.14 15.53
C ARG A 709 -22.94 -4.23 15.64
N LEU A 710 -23.31 -4.57 16.87
CA LEU A 710 -24.41 -5.48 17.17
C LEU A 710 -25.75 -4.74 16.98
N ARG A 711 -26.59 -5.24 16.06
CA ARG A 711 -27.95 -4.74 15.82
C ARG A 711 -29.00 -5.55 16.57
#